data_AF-A0A1M3MRM7-F1
#
_entry.id   AF-A0A1M3MRM7-F1
#
_cell.length_a   1.000
_cell.length_b   1.000
_cell.length_c   1.000
_cell.angle_alpha   90.00
_cell.angle_beta   90.00
_cell.angle_gamma   90.00
#
_symmetry.space_group_name_H-M   'P 1'
#
loop_
_entity.id
_entity.type
_entity.pdbx_description
1 polymer ?
#
loop_
_entity_poly.entity_id
_entity_poly.type
_entity_poly.pdbx_seq_one_letter_code
_entity_poly.pdbx_strand_id
1 'polypeptide(L)'
;MALRSPSSTDEDAPLELTTAGDIETLIRAHGTRFIVTNKKGDVTPAGARELGLLFDDTRYLSHYELSIRRLNGHAERNGSEARDLALVHLSSDSFDLACNRIDLMVSGLGSEDALLDDPQNYLHVRRRQLVDDHFREEVEIVNYLPRRVQIEVVVSFAADFADVFEIRGARRARRGRLRPPVVDESTVQLAYDGLDGTTYTARLWFSPPPARVSSADASFHLTVEPGQAAQLEIGVAPLTSLPASSVKGTDFDVLLRAARDDAARYFEDCTRFRCDNAIIENVLEQSTKDLRALSLELGGQRTVAAGIPWFCCPFGRDTLLTAYEALMLDPELASSTLRALAKLQGTKFDDFTEEEPGKIMHELRLGEMATCKEIPHSPYYGTIDATPLFVVVAHATHKVTGDENLLTDLKHAILAALRWIDVRSEDGTKLVTYQQRSPRGLENQGWKDSRAALSFPDGRRAEPPIALSEVQGYCVDAYRRGASLLESAGDHATAATYAARAETFRAVVERSLYLPDFGRYAFAIDGHGVPLPTIVSNIGHLLWSRVPGPDRAKSAADLLVARESLSAFGIRTLAAGQAVYNPLSYHNGTVWPHDNALIAKGFANYDLMDHACAVFEALSSAMGRFPDRRLPELFCGTSEENTLVRYPVACSPQAWAAAAPFLLLQSVLGIHVDGVNQRIFIRNPKMPSAMSRVEIERLRVGRSRVSLRLRRVGKHCHVDRLDVVGAPLRTFVEVE
;
A
#
# COMPACT_ATOMS: atom_id res chain seq x y z
N MET A 1 18.86 -2.59 -28.40
CA MET A 1 20.24 -2.11 -28.12
C MET A 1 20.92 -3.21 -27.31
N ALA A 2 21.79 -4.00 -27.94
CA ALA A 2 22.40 -5.16 -27.31
C ALA A 2 23.26 -4.74 -26.11
N LEU A 3 22.96 -5.26 -24.92
CA LEU A 3 23.80 -5.12 -23.75
C LEU A 3 25.17 -5.74 -24.07
N ARG A 4 26.23 -4.94 -24.01
CA ARG A 4 27.61 -5.41 -24.15
C ARG A 4 27.88 -6.46 -23.06
N SER A 5 28.54 -7.55 -23.44
CA SER A 5 29.16 -8.48 -22.48
C SER A 5 30.10 -7.68 -21.56
N PRO A 6 30.04 -7.83 -20.23
CA PRO A 6 30.90 -7.07 -19.34
C PRO A 6 32.37 -7.48 -19.55
N SER A 7 33.24 -6.50 -19.80
CA SER A 7 34.67 -6.69 -19.60
C SER A 7 34.95 -6.86 -18.11
N SER A 8 35.99 -7.62 -17.74
CA SER A 8 36.38 -7.92 -16.35
C SER A 8 36.80 -6.71 -15.49
N THR A 9 36.51 -5.49 -15.94
CA THR A 9 36.77 -4.21 -15.26
C THR A 9 35.48 -3.45 -14.91
N ASP A 10 34.29 -3.99 -15.25
CA ASP A 10 32.98 -3.37 -14.96
C ASP A 10 32.28 -3.94 -13.69
N GLU A 11 32.91 -4.86 -12.96
CA GLU A 11 32.29 -5.53 -11.79
C GLU A 11 31.96 -4.56 -10.63
N ASP A 12 32.55 -3.35 -10.61
CA ASP A 12 32.36 -2.33 -9.58
C ASP A 12 31.53 -1.11 -10.04
N ALA A 13 30.98 -1.10 -11.27
CA ALA A 13 30.18 0.02 -11.75
C ALA A 13 28.75 0.00 -11.16
N PRO A 14 28.21 1.13 -10.67
CA PRO A 14 26.84 1.20 -10.18
C PRO A 14 25.84 0.90 -11.30
N LEU A 15 24.76 0.17 -10.98
CA LEU A 15 23.73 -0.18 -11.95
C LEU A 15 23.01 1.08 -12.46
N GLU A 16 23.16 1.38 -13.75
CA GLU A 16 22.45 2.49 -14.39
C GLU A 16 21.02 2.05 -14.76
N LEU A 17 20.06 2.49 -13.96
CA LEU A 17 18.64 2.21 -14.16
C LEU A 17 17.92 3.37 -14.84
N THR A 18 17.24 3.07 -15.95
CA THR A 18 16.40 3.99 -16.71
C THR A 18 15.06 4.22 -16.00
N THR A 19 14.28 5.21 -16.47
CA THR A 19 12.88 5.38 -16.05
C THR A 19 12.00 5.06 -17.25
N ALA A 20 10.84 4.44 -17.02
CA ALA A 20 9.86 4.21 -18.07
C ALA A 20 9.15 5.51 -18.50
N GLY A 21 9.23 6.57 -17.68
CA GLY A 21 8.48 7.81 -17.88
C GLY A 21 7.04 7.70 -17.39
N ASP A 22 6.15 8.55 -17.93
CA ASP A 22 4.72 8.51 -17.60
C ASP A 22 4.03 7.38 -18.40
N ILE A 23 4.08 6.18 -17.83
CA ILE A 23 3.39 5.01 -18.37
C ILE A 23 2.30 4.55 -17.41
N GLU A 24 1.14 4.22 -17.97
CA GLU A 24 0.12 3.51 -17.21
C GLU A 24 0.54 2.05 -17.01
N THR A 25 0.52 1.61 -15.75
CA THR A 25 1.02 0.31 -15.32
C THR A 25 -0.11 -0.63 -14.93
N LEU A 26 0.16 -1.93 -15.10
CA LEU A 26 -0.64 -3.02 -14.57
C LEU A 26 0.13 -3.70 -13.45
N ILE A 27 -0.55 -4.03 -12.36
CA ILE A 27 0.07 -4.60 -11.16
C ILE A 27 -0.62 -5.92 -10.82
N ARG A 28 0.17 -6.96 -10.57
CA ARG A 28 -0.30 -8.21 -9.94
C ARG A 28 0.64 -8.62 -8.83
N ALA A 29 0.06 -9.05 -7.71
CA ALA A 29 0.80 -9.38 -6.51
C ALA A 29 0.22 -10.60 -5.81
N HIS A 30 1.10 -11.35 -5.16
CA HIS A 30 0.80 -12.48 -4.29
C HIS A 30 1.85 -12.51 -3.18
N GLY A 31 1.47 -12.07 -1.97
CA GLY A 31 2.42 -11.91 -0.87
C GLY A 31 3.47 -10.85 -1.19
N THR A 32 4.75 -11.20 -1.07
CA THR A 32 5.89 -10.33 -1.39
C THR A 32 6.31 -10.42 -2.87
N ARG A 33 5.62 -11.24 -3.67
CA ARG A 33 5.85 -11.38 -5.12
C ARG A 33 4.93 -10.46 -5.87
N PHE A 34 5.47 -9.68 -6.80
CA PHE A 34 4.64 -8.85 -7.65
C PHE A 34 5.31 -8.56 -8.99
N ILE A 35 4.48 -8.32 -10.01
CA ILE A 35 4.93 -7.83 -11.31
C ILE A 35 4.27 -6.50 -11.62
N VAL A 36 5.08 -5.57 -12.14
CA VAL A 36 4.60 -4.31 -12.71
C VAL A 36 4.97 -4.29 -14.18
N THR A 37 3.95 -4.17 -15.03
CA THR A 37 4.08 -4.11 -16.50
C THR A 37 3.46 -2.83 -17.03
N ASN A 38 3.76 -2.46 -18.27
CA ASN A 38 2.96 -1.47 -19.00
C ASN A 38 1.59 -2.05 -19.40
N LYS A 39 0.73 -1.24 -20.03
CA LYS A 39 -0.58 -1.66 -20.57
C LYS A 39 -0.54 -2.84 -21.54
N LYS A 40 0.56 -3.05 -22.26
CA LYS A 40 0.69 -4.19 -23.19
C LYS A 40 1.01 -5.49 -22.47
N GLY A 41 1.35 -5.46 -21.17
CA GLY A 41 1.82 -6.61 -20.41
C GLY A 41 3.35 -6.76 -20.39
N ASP A 42 4.09 -5.75 -20.85
CA ASP A 42 5.55 -5.82 -20.98
C ASP A 42 6.27 -5.08 -19.85
N VAL A 43 7.48 -5.56 -19.52
CA VAL A 43 8.49 -4.85 -18.74
C VAL A 43 9.43 -4.16 -19.74
N THR A 44 8.99 -3.00 -20.23
CA THR A 44 9.72 -2.18 -21.21
C THR A 44 9.63 -0.68 -20.88
N PRO A 45 10.71 0.09 -21.06
CA PRO A 45 12.02 -0.33 -21.56
C PRO A 45 12.80 -1.20 -20.55
N ALA A 46 13.78 -1.97 -21.05
CA ALA A 46 14.63 -2.81 -20.21
C ALA A 46 15.34 -1.97 -19.13
N GLY A 47 15.33 -2.46 -17.89
CA GLY A 47 15.95 -1.80 -16.73
C GLY A 47 15.14 -0.66 -16.13
N ALA A 48 13.97 -0.31 -16.66
CA ALA A 48 13.12 0.75 -16.12
C ALA A 48 12.80 0.50 -14.64
N ARG A 49 13.03 1.50 -13.79
CA ARG A 49 12.90 1.37 -12.32
C ARG A 49 11.48 0.98 -11.88
N GLU A 50 10.49 1.43 -12.61
CA GLU A 50 9.09 1.30 -12.25
C GLU A 50 8.50 -0.07 -12.61
N LEU A 51 9.24 -0.88 -13.39
CA LEU A 51 8.77 -2.15 -13.97
C LEU A 51 9.63 -3.33 -13.54
N GLY A 52 9.01 -4.52 -13.56
CA GLY A 52 9.71 -5.78 -13.35
C GLY A 52 8.92 -6.79 -12.53
N LEU A 53 9.47 -8.01 -12.46
CA LEU A 53 9.03 -9.05 -11.52
C LEU A 53 9.93 -8.97 -10.29
N LEU A 54 9.34 -8.75 -9.13
CA LEU A 54 10.04 -8.66 -7.85
C LEU A 54 9.57 -9.75 -6.90
N PHE A 55 10.51 -10.24 -6.08
CA PHE A 55 10.27 -11.15 -4.97
C PHE A 55 11.26 -10.84 -3.86
N ASP A 56 10.78 -10.70 -2.62
CA ASP A 56 11.59 -10.43 -1.43
C ASP A 56 12.62 -9.31 -1.65
N ASP A 57 12.10 -8.14 -2.08
CA ASP A 57 12.85 -6.93 -2.40
C ASP A 57 13.88 -7.04 -3.54
N THR A 58 13.92 -8.14 -4.31
CA THR A 58 14.84 -8.33 -5.43
C THR A 58 14.12 -8.41 -6.77
N ARG A 59 14.63 -7.75 -7.82
CA ARG A 59 14.07 -7.80 -9.17
C ARG A 59 14.61 -8.96 -10.00
N TYR A 60 13.76 -9.96 -10.23
CA TYR A 60 14.07 -11.16 -11.00
C TYR A 60 13.84 -11.01 -12.51
N LEU A 61 13.02 -10.05 -12.95
CA LEU A 61 12.93 -9.65 -14.36
C LEU A 61 13.05 -8.14 -14.48
N SER A 62 14.09 -7.69 -15.17
CA SER A 62 14.31 -6.29 -15.56
C SER A 62 13.87 -6.01 -17.00
N HIS A 63 13.55 -7.05 -17.75
CA HIS A 63 12.94 -6.96 -19.08
C HIS A 63 12.10 -8.20 -19.36
N TYR A 64 10.96 -8.00 -20.01
CA TYR A 64 10.04 -9.04 -20.46
C TYR A 64 9.16 -8.41 -21.54
N GLU A 65 9.28 -8.86 -22.79
CA GLU A 65 8.57 -8.26 -23.92
C GLU A 65 8.09 -9.32 -24.89
N LEU A 66 6.81 -9.22 -25.29
CA LEU A 66 6.24 -10.03 -26.36
C LEU A 66 6.25 -9.25 -27.67
N SER A 67 6.89 -9.80 -28.69
CA SER A 67 6.86 -9.28 -30.06
C SER A 67 6.43 -10.35 -31.05
N ILE A 68 5.86 -9.93 -32.18
CA ILE A 68 5.42 -10.85 -33.25
C ILE A 68 6.05 -10.38 -34.55
N ARG A 69 6.61 -11.32 -35.31
CA ARG A 69 7.17 -11.12 -36.64
C ARG A 69 6.42 -11.97 -37.66
N ARG A 70 6.40 -11.51 -38.91
CA ARG A 70 5.89 -12.31 -40.01
C ARG A 70 6.97 -13.26 -40.52
N LEU A 71 6.63 -14.54 -40.66
CA LEU A 71 7.47 -15.50 -41.39
C LEU A 71 7.06 -15.45 -42.86
N ASN A 72 7.95 -14.97 -43.73
CA ASN A 72 7.67 -14.91 -45.17
C ASN A 72 7.68 -16.32 -45.77
N GLY A 73 6.52 -16.79 -46.25
CA GLY A 73 6.40 -18.05 -47.01
C GLY A 73 7.02 -18.03 -48.42
N HIS A 74 7.66 -16.93 -48.83
CA HIS A 74 8.27 -16.73 -50.16
C HIS A 74 9.69 -16.14 -50.10
N ALA A 75 10.50 -16.56 -49.12
CA ALA A 75 11.89 -16.15 -48.96
C ALA A 75 12.87 -16.77 -49.99
N GLU A 76 12.50 -16.93 -51.26
CA GLU A 76 13.41 -17.47 -52.29
C GLU A 76 13.88 -16.47 -53.35
N ARG A 77 13.52 -15.18 -53.28
CA ARG A 77 14.02 -14.26 -54.33
C ARG A 77 14.77 -12.99 -53.93
N ASN A 78 14.67 -12.44 -52.72
CA ASN A 78 15.42 -11.20 -52.42
C ASN A 78 15.67 -10.96 -50.91
N GLY A 79 16.10 -11.96 -50.13
CA GLY A 79 16.74 -11.76 -48.82
C GLY A 79 16.00 -10.85 -47.81
N SER A 80 14.67 -10.78 -47.85
CA SER A 80 13.92 -9.83 -47.02
C SER A 80 13.94 -10.25 -45.55
N GLU A 81 14.51 -9.40 -44.71
CA GLU A 81 14.56 -9.53 -43.24
C GLU A 81 13.16 -9.76 -42.64
N ALA A 82 13.08 -10.57 -41.59
CA ALA A 82 11.88 -10.70 -40.77
C ALA A 82 11.48 -9.32 -40.24
N ARG A 83 10.24 -8.87 -40.51
CA ARG A 83 9.73 -7.57 -40.07
C ARG A 83 8.92 -7.73 -38.79
N ASP A 84 9.24 -6.93 -37.78
CA ASP A 84 8.44 -6.80 -36.56
C ASP A 84 7.05 -6.23 -36.92
N LEU A 85 6.01 -6.86 -36.39
CA LEU A 85 4.63 -6.43 -36.55
C LEU A 85 4.22 -5.55 -35.36
N ALA A 86 3.48 -4.48 -35.64
CA ALA A 86 3.04 -3.58 -34.59
C ALA A 86 1.92 -4.24 -33.76
N LEU A 87 2.16 -4.40 -32.45
CA LEU A 87 1.12 -4.77 -31.50
C LEU A 87 0.41 -3.51 -31.00
N VAL A 88 -0.82 -3.34 -31.42
CA VAL A 88 -1.73 -2.27 -31.00
C VAL A 88 -2.47 -2.72 -29.74
N HIS A 89 -2.43 -1.88 -28.71
CA HIS A 89 -3.16 -2.10 -27.47
C HIS A 89 -4.65 -1.82 -27.68
N LEU A 90 -5.52 -2.78 -27.36
CA LEU A 90 -6.97 -2.61 -27.43
C LEU A 90 -7.55 -2.32 -26.04
N SER A 91 -7.25 -3.18 -25.07
CA SER A 91 -7.70 -3.05 -23.70
C SER A 91 -6.79 -3.76 -22.72
N SER A 92 -6.71 -3.24 -21.50
CA SER A 92 -6.16 -3.96 -20.35
C SER A 92 -7.18 -3.90 -19.24
N ASP A 93 -7.34 -5.02 -18.57
CA ASP A 93 -8.30 -5.22 -17.51
C ASP A 93 -7.58 -5.84 -16.32
N SER A 94 -7.53 -5.05 -15.24
CA SER A 94 -7.07 -5.51 -13.93
C SER A 94 -8.22 -5.67 -12.93
N PHE A 95 -9.48 -5.64 -13.38
CA PHE A 95 -10.67 -5.83 -12.53
C PHE A 95 -10.88 -7.29 -12.13
N ASP A 96 -10.42 -8.25 -12.93
CA ASP A 96 -10.34 -9.64 -12.49
C ASP A 96 -9.30 -9.74 -11.37
N LEU A 97 -9.79 -10.01 -10.16
CA LEU A 97 -9.00 -10.09 -8.93
C LEU A 97 -7.90 -11.15 -8.97
N ALA A 98 -7.95 -12.08 -9.93
CA ALA A 98 -7.01 -13.16 -10.06
C ALA A 98 -6.01 -12.99 -11.21
N CYS A 99 -6.31 -12.21 -12.26
CA CYS A 99 -5.38 -12.06 -13.39
C CYS A 99 -5.47 -10.70 -14.07
N ASN A 100 -4.40 -10.27 -14.73
CA ASN A 100 -4.51 -9.22 -15.74
C ASN A 100 -4.97 -9.89 -17.04
N ARG A 101 -5.92 -9.27 -17.72
CA ARG A 101 -6.26 -9.62 -19.11
C ARG A 101 -5.89 -8.45 -20.02
N ILE A 102 -5.12 -8.73 -21.05
CA ILE A 102 -4.68 -7.74 -22.03
C ILE A 102 -5.07 -8.24 -23.41
N ASP A 103 -5.80 -7.42 -24.15
CA ASP A 103 -6.18 -7.71 -25.52
C ASP A 103 -5.42 -6.75 -26.44
N LEU A 104 -4.66 -7.32 -27.38
CA LEU A 104 -3.86 -6.63 -28.38
C LEU A 104 -4.30 -7.07 -29.77
N MET A 105 -3.93 -6.27 -30.77
CA MET A 105 -4.11 -6.61 -32.16
C MET A 105 -2.82 -6.42 -32.93
N VAL A 106 -2.50 -7.38 -33.79
CA VAL A 106 -1.46 -7.17 -34.79
C VAL A 106 -2.03 -6.24 -35.85
N SER A 107 -1.39 -5.07 -35.99
CA SER A 107 -1.65 -4.14 -37.07
C SER A 107 -0.49 -4.08 -38.04
N GLY A 108 -0.76 -4.32 -39.31
CA GLY A 108 0.22 -4.21 -40.39
C GLY A 108 -0.11 -3.02 -41.26
N LEU A 109 0.80 -2.06 -41.40
CA LEU A 109 0.76 -1.12 -42.52
C LEU A 109 2.16 -0.64 -42.91
N GLY A 110 2.68 -1.22 -43.99
CA GLY A 110 3.64 -0.58 -44.88
C GLY A 110 3.09 -0.78 -46.29
N SER A 111 2.80 0.32 -46.98
CA SER A 111 2.08 0.45 -48.26
C SER A 111 2.72 -0.23 -49.49
N GLU A 112 3.62 -1.19 -49.31
CA GLU A 112 4.37 -1.83 -50.40
C GLU A 112 3.88 -3.26 -50.72
N ASP A 113 3.01 -3.84 -49.89
CA ASP A 113 2.39 -5.16 -50.12
C ASP A 113 0.88 -5.01 -50.41
N ALA A 114 0.52 -3.97 -51.20
CA ALA A 114 -0.84 -3.66 -51.66
C ALA A 114 -1.44 -4.73 -52.62
N LEU A 115 -0.90 -5.93 -52.65
CA LEU A 115 -1.38 -7.04 -53.46
C LEU A 115 -2.61 -7.75 -52.86
N LEU A 116 -2.92 -7.53 -51.57
CA LEU A 116 -3.98 -8.29 -50.86
C LEU A 116 -4.99 -7.49 -50.03
N ASP A 117 -4.86 -6.17 -49.87
CA ASP A 117 -5.85 -5.35 -49.13
C ASP A 117 -6.20 -5.95 -47.73
N ASP A 118 -5.23 -6.57 -47.05
CA ASP A 118 -5.47 -7.22 -45.76
C ASP A 118 -6.01 -6.18 -44.76
N PRO A 119 -7.05 -6.52 -43.97
CA PRO A 119 -7.56 -5.61 -42.95
C PRO A 119 -6.44 -5.24 -41.98
N GLN A 120 -6.39 -3.97 -41.56
CA GLN A 120 -5.38 -3.44 -40.63
C GLN A 120 -5.31 -4.17 -39.29
N ASN A 121 -6.26 -5.07 -39.01
CA ASN A 121 -6.57 -5.66 -37.73
C ASN A 121 -6.96 -7.13 -37.98
N TYR A 122 -6.02 -8.07 -37.86
CA TYR A 122 -6.23 -9.43 -38.37
C TYR A 122 -5.79 -10.59 -37.47
N LEU A 123 -4.83 -10.38 -36.56
CA LEU A 123 -4.54 -11.31 -35.46
C LEU A 123 -4.90 -10.65 -34.15
N HIS A 124 -5.76 -11.30 -33.38
CA HIS A 124 -6.02 -10.92 -32.00
C HIS A 124 -5.05 -11.66 -31.09
N VAL A 125 -4.42 -10.94 -30.17
CA VAL A 125 -3.47 -11.49 -29.20
C VAL A 125 -4.02 -11.19 -27.81
N ARG A 126 -4.45 -12.22 -27.10
CA ARG A 126 -4.90 -12.11 -25.72
C ARG A 126 -3.81 -12.64 -24.80
N ARG A 127 -3.45 -11.84 -23.79
CA ARG A 127 -2.52 -12.21 -22.72
C ARG A 127 -3.29 -12.31 -21.41
N ARG A 128 -3.08 -13.38 -20.65
CA ARG A 128 -3.59 -13.55 -19.28
C ARG A 128 -2.41 -13.73 -18.34
N GLN A 129 -2.22 -12.79 -17.41
CA GLN A 129 -1.09 -12.79 -16.48
C GLN A 129 -1.55 -13.05 -15.05
N LEU A 130 -0.92 -14.02 -14.39
CA LEU A 130 -1.17 -14.45 -13.02
C LEU A 130 0.14 -14.41 -12.22
N VAL A 131 0.05 -14.08 -10.94
CA VAL A 131 1.16 -14.21 -9.99
C VAL A 131 0.72 -15.14 -8.86
N ASP A 132 1.46 -16.23 -8.68
CA ASP A 132 1.40 -17.16 -7.56
C ASP A 132 2.82 -17.31 -6.96
N ASP A 133 3.30 -18.54 -6.74
CA ASP A 133 4.73 -18.80 -6.51
C ASP A 133 5.60 -18.47 -7.75
N HIS A 134 4.97 -18.22 -8.89
CA HIS A 134 5.55 -17.90 -10.19
C HIS A 134 4.84 -16.68 -10.78
N PHE A 135 5.50 -16.00 -11.70
CA PHE A 135 4.79 -15.25 -12.73
C PHE A 135 4.41 -16.21 -13.85
N ARG A 136 3.14 -16.23 -14.26
CA ARG A 136 2.62 -17.07 -15.36
C ARG A 136 1.87 -16.20 -16.34
N GLU A 137 2.11 -16.45 -17.62
CA GLU A 137 1.41 -15.81 -18.71
C GLU A 137 0.92 -16.83 -19.72
N GLU A 138 -0.36 -16.77 -20.04
CA GLU A 138 -0.92 -17.44 -21.21
C GLU A 138 -1.13 -16.42 -22.33
N VAL A 139 -0.70 -16.78 -23.54
CA VAL A 139 -0.86 -16.00 -24.76
C VAL A 139 -1.70 -16.80 -25.74
N GLU A 140 -2.87 -16.28 -26.11
CA GLU A 140 -3.73 -16.82 -27.14
C GLU A 140 -3.69 -15.91 -28.38
N ILE A 141 -3.43 -16.50 -29.54
CA ILE A 141 -3.37 -15.79 -30.83
C ILE A 141 -4.42 -16.36 -31.76
N VAL A 142 -5.42 -15.54 -32.12
CA VAL A 142 -6.54 -15.93 -32.98
C VAL A 142 -6.40 -15.30 -34.36
N ASN A 143 -6.49 -16.11 -35.41
CA ASN A 143 -6.44 -15.66 -36.80
C ASN A 143 -7.84 -15.39 -37.36
N TYR A 144 -8.12 -14.14 -37.70
CA TYR A 144 -9.39 -13.73 -38.31
C TYR A 144 -9.32 -13.56 -39.83
N LEU A 145 -8.18 -13.83 -40.46
CA LEU A 145 -8.10 -13.86 -41.92
C LEU A 145 -8.75 -15.14 -42.47
N PRO A 146 -9.31 -15.10 -43.69
CA PRO A 146 -9.81 -16.28 -44.39
C PRO A 146 -8.67 -17.19 -44.93
N ARG A 147 -7.41 -16.93 -44.54
CA ARG A 147 -6.23 -17.67 -44.99
C ARG A 147 -5.29 -17.95 -43.81
N ARG A 148 -4.47 -18.99 -43.96
CA ARG A 148 -3.47 -19.37 -42.96
C ARG A 148 -2.40 -18.28 -42.79
N VAL A 149 -1.94 -18.09 -41.56
CA VAL A 149 -0.89 -17.13 -41.23
C VAL A 149 0.28 -17.85 -40.57
N GLN A 150 1.50 -17.53 -40.99
CA GLN A 150 2.74 -18.01 -40.38
C GLN A 150 3.43 -16.84 -39.69
N ILE A 151 3.64 -16.96 -38.39
CA ILE A 151 4.26 -15.93 -37.54
C ILE A 151 5.36 -16.53 -36.68
N GLU A 152 6.30 -15.68 -36.31
CA GLU A 152 7.24 -15.92 -35.23
C GLU A 152 6.82 -15.06 -34.04
N VAL A 153 6.52 -15.69 -32.90
CA VAL A 153 6.30 -14.99 -31.63
C VAL A 153 7.61 -15.03 -30.87
N VAL A 154 8.11 -13.89 -30.41
CA VAL A 154 9.36 -13.78 -29.67
C VAL A 154 9.08 -13.20 -28.29
N VAL A 155 9.52 -13.92 -27.26
CA VAL A 155 9.51 -13.47 -25.87
C VAL A 155 10.94 -13.13 -25.49
N SER A 156 11.25 -11.84 -25.33
CA SER A 156 12.54 -11.33 -24.89
C SER A 156 12.54 -11.11 -23.38
N PHE A 157 13.65 -11.40 -22.71
CA PHE A 157 13.75 -11.30 -21.25
C PHE A 157 15.16 -10.97 -20.77
N ALA A 158 15.26 -10.31 -19.61
CA ALA A 158 16.51 -10.09 -18.89
C ALA A 158 16.27 -10.00 -17.39
N ALA A 159 17.32 -10.27 -16.60
CA ALA A 159 17.34 -10.13 -15.16
C ALA A 159 18.57 -9.33 -14.75
N ASP A 160 18.42 -8.42 -13.79
CA ASP A 160 19.54 -7.67 -13.19
C ASP A 160 19.72 -7.95 -11.70
N PHE A 161 18.75 -8.57 -11.03
CA PHE A 161 18.75 -8.85 -9.59
C PHE A 161 19.00 -7.59 -8.75
N ALA A 162 18.47 -6.45 -9.20
CA ALA A 162 18.56 -5.20 -8.46
C ALA A 162 17.74 -5.29 -7.16
N ASP A 163 18.33 -4.86 -6.04
CA ASP A 163 17.61 -4.67 -4.79
C ASP A 163 16.67 -3.46 -4.90
N VAL A 164 15.50 -3.50 -4.26
CA VAL A 164 14.50 -2.42 -4.30
C VAL A 164 15.09 -1.06 -3.89
N PHE A 165 16.08 -1.03 -3.00
CA PHE A 165 16.77 0.22 -2.64
C PHE A 165 17.63 0.76 -3.80
N GLU A 166 18.29 -0.11 -4.58
CA GLU A 166 19.00 0.29 -5.81
C GLU A 166 18.00 0.87 -6.83
N ILE A 167 16.85 0.21 -7.00
CA ILE A 167 15.77 0.66 -7.90
C ILE A 167 15.26 2.05 -7.48
N ARG A 168 15.14 2.31 -6.18
CA ARG A 168 14.77 3.61 -5.60
C ARG A 168 15.88 4.66 -5.65
N GLY A 169 17.06 4.30 -6.17
CA GLY A 169 18.18 5.22 -6.42
C GLY A 169 19.29 5.19 -5.37
N ALA A 170 19.28 4.24 -4.43
CA ALA A 170 20.42 4.01 -3.56
C ALA A 170 21.62 3.57 -4.41
N ARG A 171 22.80 4.12 -4.12
CA ARG A 171 24.04 3.68 -4.76
C ARG A 171 24.67 2.59 -3.92
N ARG A 172 24.77 1.39 -4.50
CA ARG A 172 25.42 0.25 -3.88
C ARG A 172 26.89 0.21 -4.28
N ALA A 173 27.79 -0.02 -3.32
CA ALA A 173 29.23 0.07 -3.54
C ALA A 173 29.80 -1.13 -4.29
N ARG A 174 29.20 -2.31 -4.10
CA ARG A 174 29.57 -3.56 -4.75
C ARG A 174 28.31 -4.34 -5.03
N ARG A 175 28.35 -5.18 -6.06
CA ARG A 175 27.31 -6.17 -6.35
C ARG A 175 27.95 -7.55 -6.38
N GLY A 176 27.09 -8.56 -6.26
CA GLY A 176 27.44 -9.94 -6.51
C GLY A 176 27.72 -10.20 -7.99
N ARG A 177 27.76 -11.49 -8.37
CA ARG A 177 28.19 -11.90 -9.72
C ARG A 177 27.06 -12.53 -10.51
N LEU A 178 26.78 -11.99 -11.70
CA LEU A 178 25.92 -12.66 -12.68
C LEU A 178 26.60 -13.93 -13.20
N ARG A 179 25.87 -15.05 -13.15
CA ARG A 179 26.29 -16.31 -13.77
C ARG A 179 25.92 -16.34 -15.25
N PRO A 180 26.69 -17.03 -16.10
CA PRO A 180 26.28 -17.32 -17.46
C PRO A 180 24.91 -18.02 -17.47
N PRO A 181 23.97 -17.59 -18.34
CA PRO A 181 22.66 -18.24 -18.46
C PRO A 181 22.80 -19.73 -18.83
N VAL A 182 21.99 -20.57 -18.19
CA VAL A 182 21.85 -21.99 -18.56
C VAL A 182 20.61 -22.13 -19.43
N VAL A 183 20.79 -22.61 -20.65
CA VAL A 183 19.74 -22.76 -21.65
C VAL A 183 19.55 -24.24 -21.94
N ASP A 184 18.30 -24.69 -21.90
CA ASP A 184 17.85 -26.04 -22.25
C ASP A 184 16.69 -25.92 -23.26
N GLU A 185 16.17 -27.04 -23.80
CA GLU A 185 15.19 -27.07 -24.89
C GLU A 185 13.94 -26.21 -24.65
N SER A 186 13.46 -26.13 -23.40
CA SER A 186 12.25 -25.37 -23.05
C SER A 186 12.39 -24.53 -21.78
N THR A 187 13.61 -24.33 -21.29
CA THR A 187 13.86 -23.56 -20.07
C THR A 187 15.11 -22.70 -20.17
N VAL A 188 15.09 -21.55 -19.50
CA VAL A 188 16.25 -20.67 -19.35
C VAL A 188 16.42 -20.32 -17.89
N GLN A 189 17.65 -20.40 -17.39
CA GLN A 189 18.01 -20.03 -16.04
C GLN A 189 18.95 -18.83 -16.06
N LEU A 190 18.49 -17.70 -15.52
CA LEU A 190 19.31 -16.53 -15.21
C LEU A 190 19.65 -16.59 -13.72
N ALA A 191 20.92 -16.44 -13.35
CA ALA A 191 21.34 -16.56 -11.97
C ALA A 191 22.35 -15.51 -11.56
N TYR A 192 22.33 -15.17 -10.28
CA TYR A 192 23.18 -14.17 -9.63
C TYR A 192 23.61 -14.68 -8.26
N ASP A 193 24.91 -14.65 -8.00
CA ASP A 193 25.47 -14.96 -6.69
C ASP A 193 25.56 -13.66 -5.88
N GLY A 194 24.69 -13.52 -4.88
CA GLY A 194 24.68 -12.38 -3.98
C GLY A 194 25.86 -12.35 -3.01
N LEU A 195 26.15 -11.17 -2.50
CA LEU A 195 27.15 -10.92 -1.46
C LEU A 195 26.77 -11.51 -0.10
N ASP A 196 25.51 -11.90 0.07
CA ASP A 196 24.97 -12.63 1.21
C ASP A 196 25.24 -14.14 1.15
N GLY A 197 25.82 -14.62 0.05
CA GLY A 197 26.07 -16.05 -0.20
C GLY A 197 24.87 -16.80 -0.78
N THR A 198 23.75 -16.11 -1.07
CA THR A 198 22.56 -16.69 -1.70
C THR A 198 22.71 -16.67 -3.21
N THR A 199 22.30 -17.74 -3.89
CA THR A 199 22.15 -17.72 -5.35
C THR A 199 20.70 -17.40 -5.72
N TYR A 200 20.49 -16.22 -6.26
CA TYR A 200 19.21 -15.75 -6.79
C TYR A 200 19.05 -16.26 -8.22
N THR A 201 17.92 -16.88 -8.54
CA THR A 201 17.68 -17.50 -9.84
C THR A 201 16.30 -17.14 -10.38
N ALA A 202 16.24 -16.61 -11.61
CA ALA A 202 15.01 -16.52 -12.40
C ALA A 202 14.98 -17.70 -13.37
N ARG A 203 14.08 -18.67 -13.14
CA ARG A 203 13.90 -19.83 -14.01
C ARG A 203 12.68 -19.65 -14.90
N LEU A 204 12.93 -19.43 -16.18
CA LEU A 204 11.92 -19.33 -17.22
C LEU A 204 11.63 -20.71 -17.81
N TRP A 205 10.38 -20.94 -18.18
CA TRP A 205 9.94 -22.13 -18.87
C TRP A 205 8.86 -21.79 -19.89
N PHE A 206 8.78 -22.62 -20.92
CA PHE A 206 7.94 -22.39 -22.09
C PHE A 206 7.14 -23.66 -22.41
N SER A 207 5.87 -23.47 -22.79
CA SER A 207 4.97 -24.53 -23.25
C SER A 207 4.10 -24.02 -24.40
N PRO A 208 4.09 -24.66 -25.59
CA PRO A 208 4.98 -25.76 -26.01
C PRO A 208 6.46 -25.35 -25.99
N PRO A 209 7.42 -26.27 -26.21
CA PRO A 209 8.82 -25.90 -26.41
C PRO A 209 8.97 -24.91 -27.58
N PRO A 210 9.80 -23.86 -27.44
CA PRO A 210 10.05 -22.89 -28.51
C PRO A 210 10.82 -23.54 -29.67
N ALA A 211 10.69 -22.97 -30.86
CA ALA A 211 11.45 -23.39 -32.05
C ALA A 211 12.94 -23.07 -31.91
N ARG A 212 13.27 -21.95 -31.25
CA ARG A 212 14.63 -21.60 -30.84
C ARG A 212 14.57 -20.88 -29.49
N VAL A 213 15.51 -21.23 -28.62
CA VAL A 213 15.71 -20.61 -27.31
C VAL A 213 17.16 -20.18 -27.18
N SER A 214 17.37 -18.99 -26.63
CA SER A 214 18.69 -18.41 -26.37
C SER A 214 18.76 -17.88 -24.93
N SER A 215 19.88 -17.25 -24.58
CA SER A 215 20.06 -16.64 -23.26
C SER A 215 19.21 -15.39 -23.03
N ALA A 216 18.58 -14.82 -24.06
CA ALA A 216 17.85 -13.56 -23.98
C ALA A 216 16.46 -13.58 -24.65
N ASP A 217 16.16 -14.61 -25.44
CA ASP A 217 14.89 -14.74 -26.13
C ASP A 217 14.46 -16.20 -26.32
N ALA A 218 13.15 -16.40 -26.44
CA ALA A 218 12.53 -17.63 -26.91
C ALA A 218 11.60 -17.31 -28.08
N SER A 219 11.69 -18.09 -29.16
CA SER A 219 10.99 -17.86 -30.43
C SER A 219 10.12 -19.06 -30.79
N PHE A 220 8.87 -18.80 -31.16
CA PHE A 220 7.85 -19.80 -31.49
C PHE A 220 7.41 -19.59 -32.92
N HIS A 221 7.60 -20.60 -33.77
CA HIS A 221 7.06 -20.59 -35.13
C HIS A 221 5.66 -21.18 -35.13
N LEU A 222 4.66 -20.33 -35.34
CA LEU A 222 3.25 -20.71 -35.29
C LEU A 222 2.64 -20.63 -36.69
N THR A 223 1.86 -21.66 -37.03
CA THR A 223 0.94 -21.62 -38.17
C THR A 223 -0.48 -21.61 -37.63
N VAL A 224 -1.21 -20.52 -37.86
CA VAL A 224 -2.57 -20.33 -37.35
C VAL A 224 -3.54 -20.37 -38.53
N GLU A 225 -4.37 -21.40 -38.58
CA GLU A 225 -5.38 -21.58 -39.63
C GLU A 225 -6.55 -20.57 -39.48
N PRO A 226 -7.33 -20.32 -40.55
CA PRO A 226 -8.48 -19.41 -40.49
C PRO A 226 -9.45 -19.74 -39.35
N GLY A 227 -9.74 -18.77 -38.49
CA GLY A 227 -10.65 -18.91 -37.35
C GLY A 227 -10.12 -19.78 -36.21
N GLN A 228 -8.88 -20.26 -36.27
CA GLN A 228 -8.26 -21.06 -35.21
C GLN A 228 -7.41 -20.20 -34.27
N ALA A 229 -7.09 -20.76 -33.11
CA ALA A 229 -6.24 -20.16 -32.10
C ALA A 229 -4.97 -21.00 -31.87
N ALA A 230 -3.86 -20.32 -31.61
CA ALA A 230 -2.64 -20.91 -31.05
C ALA A 230 -2.44 -20.40 -29.62
N GLN A 231 -1.98 -21.28 -28.73
CA GLN A 231 -1.76 -20.95 -27.31
C GLN A 231 -0.32 -21.22 -26.90
N LEU A 232 0.23 -20.32 -26.09
CA LEU A 232 1.54 -20.41 -25.45
C LEU A 232 1.36 -20.15 -23.95
N GLU A 233 2.12 -20.86 -23.12
CA GLU A 233 2.27 -20.57 -21.71
C GLU A 233 3.75 -20.31 -21.40
N ILE A 234 4.01 -19.19 -20.74
CA ILE A 234 5.32 -18.79 -20.24
C ILE A 234 5.21 -18.70 -18.74
N GLY A 235 6.20 -19.19 -18.01
CA GLY A 235 6.30 -18.87 -16.60
C GLY A 235 7.72 -18.62 -16.14
N VAL A 236 7.80 -17.90 -15.03
CA VAL A 236 9.05 -17.43 -14.43
C VAL A 236 8.99 -17.66 -12.93
N ALA A 237 9.85 -18.55 -12.44
CA ALA A 237 10.00 -18.85 -11.02
C ALA A 237 11.16 -18.02 -10.43
N PRO A 238 10.90 -17.10 -9.48
CA PRO A 238 11.95 -16.47 -8.69
C PRO A 238 12.38 -17.40 -7.54
N LEU A 239 13.63 -17.84 -7.52
CA LEU A 239 14.16 -18.85 -6.61
C LEU A 239 15.39 -18.34 -5.85
N THR A 240 15.53 -18.71 -4.58
CA THR A 240 16.72 -18.48 -3.74
C THR A 240 17.40 -19.78 -3.30
N SER A 241 16.81 -20.94 -3.58
CA SER A 241 17.38 -22.27 -3.38
C SER A 241 16.89 -23.25 -4.43
N LEU A 242 17.73 -24.24 -4.78
CA LEU A 242 17.39 -25.33 -5.71
C LEU A 242 17.47 -26.69 -4.98
N PRO A 243 16.62 -27.67 -5.35
CA PRO A 243 15.64 -27.61 -6.42
C PRO A 243 14.29 -27.10 -5.90
N ALA A 244 13.81 -25.97 -6.40
CA ALA A 244 12.38 -25.70 -6.28
C ALA A 244 11.62 -26.73 -7.13
N SER A 245 10.53 -27.26 -6.59
CA SER A 245 9.63 -28.29 -7.14
C SER A 245 9.28 -28.09 -8.63
N SER A 246 8.83 -29.17 -9.29
CA SER A 246 8.54 -29.21 -10.73
C SER A 246 7.79 -27.98 -11.22
N VAL A 247 8.52 -27.18 -12.01
CA VAL A 247 8.11 -25.90 -12.60
C VAL A 247 6.90 -26.06 -13.55
N LYS A 248 6.71 -27.26 -14.11
CA LYS A 248 5.52 -27.68 -14.87
C LYS A 248 4.70 -28.65 -14.00
N GLY A 249 3.43 -28.33 -13.74
CA GLY A 249 2.56 -29.25 -12.99
C GLY A 249 1.10 -28.89 -12.96
N THR A 250 0.76 -27.61 -12.84
CA THR A 250 -0.63 -27.16 -12.71
C THR A 250 -1.04 -26.32 -13.90
N ASP A 251 -2.17 -26.70 -14.49
CA ASP A 251 -2.85 -26.00 -15.58
C ASP A 251 -3.22 -24.55 -15.18
N PHE A 252 -3.03 -23.59 -16.11
CA PHE A 252 -3.27 -22.18 -15.85
C PHE A 252 -4.71 -21.89 -15.39
N ASP A 253 -5.71 -22.52 -16.00
CA ASP A 253 -7.11 -22.31 -15.64
C ASP A 253 -7.46 -22.92 -14.28
N VAL A 254 -6.76 -23.98 -13.85
CA VAL A 254 -6.88 -24.50 -12.47
C VAL A 254 -6.37 -23.47 -11.46
N LEU A 255 -5.21 -22.87 -11.70
CA LEU A 255 -4.63 -21.84 -10.82
C LEU A 255 -5.52 -20.58 -10.80
N LEU A 256 -6.01 -20.16 -11.96
CA LEU A 256 -6.92 -19.01 -12.08
C LEU A 256 -8.22 -19.23 -11.31
N ARG A 257 -8.81 -20.43 -11.38
CA ARG A 257 -10.00 -20.79 -10.58
C ARG A 257 -9.70 -20.73 -9.09
N ALA A 258 -8.59 -21.30 -8.63
CA ALA A 258 -8.21 -21.27 -7.23
C ALA A 258 -8.02 -19.83 -6.70
N ALA A 259 -7.37 -18.97 -7.49
CA ALA A 259 -7.18 -17.55 -7.14
C ALA A 259 -8.50 -16.75 -7.10
N ARG A 260 -9.47 -17.08 -7.97
CA ARG A 260 -10.83 -16.51 -7.94
C ARG A 260 -11.65 -17.02 -6.76
N ASP A 261 -11.55 -18.30 -6.40
CA ASP A 261 -12.23 -18.85 -5.23
C ASP A 261 -11.69 -18.24 -3.93
N ASP A 262 -10.38 -18.03 -3.86
CA ASP A 262 -9.77 -17.27 -2.77
C ASP A 262 -10.27 -15.82 -2.71
N ALA A 263 -10.53 -15.22 -3.88
CA ALA A 263 -11.12 -13.89 -3.97
C ALA A 263 -12.49 -13.88 -3.38
N ALA A 264 -13.35 -14.77 -3.84
CA ALA A 264 -14.71 -14.85 -3.40
C ALA A 264 -14.80 -14.99 -1.86
N ARG A 265 -13.95 -15.84 -1.25
CA ARG A 265 -13.88 -15.99 0.21
C ARG A 265 -13.51 -14.70 0.94
N TYR A 266 -12.47 -14.00 0.50
CA TYR A 266 -12.09 -12.72 1.11
C TYR A 266 -13.25 -11.71 1.10
N PHE A 267 -13.90 -11.54 -0.05
CA PHE A 267 -15.04 -10.62 -0.19
C PHE A 267 -16.30 -11.09 0.54
N GLU A 268 -16.45 -12.40 0.76
CA GLU A 268 -17.52 -12.95 1.57
C GLU A 268 -17.34 -12.60 3.05
N ASP A 269 -16.13 -12.53 3.56
CA ASP A 269 -15.89 -12.19 4.97
C ASP A 269 -15.98 -10.68 5.27
N CYS A 270 -15.72 -9.82 4.27
CA CYS A 270 -15.79 -8.37 4.40
C CYS A 270 -17.21 -7.81 4.56
N THR A 271 -17.33 -6.68 5.26
CA THR A 271 -18.50 -5.80 5.18
C THR A 271 -18.67 -5.30 3.74
N ARG A 272 -19.93 -5.22 3.26
CA ARG A 272 -20.23 -4.66 1.92
C ARG A 272 -20.85 -3.28 2.05
N PHE A 273 -20.54 -2.43 1.10
CA PHE A 273 -21.04 -1.06 1.06
C PHE A 273 -21.79 -0.84 -0.24
N ARG A 274 -23.01 -0.31 -0.15
CA ARG A 274 -23.81 0.13 -1.30
C ARG A 274 -24.22 1.57 -1.11
N CYS A 275 -24.10 2.42 -2.10
CA CYS A 275 -24.60 3.78 -2.00
C CYS A 275 -25.18 4.29 -3.32
N ASP A 276 -25.94 5.37 -3.26
CA ASP A 276 -26.57 5.98 -4.43
C ASP A 276 -25.60 6.85 -5.27
N ASN A 277 -24.32 6.89 -4.89
CA ASN A 277 -23.25 7.51 -5.66
C ASN A 277 -22.29 6.43 -6.19
N ALA A 278 -22.37 6.15 -7.49
CA ALA A 278 -21.55 5.12 -8.15
C ALA A 278 -20.04 5.35 -8.02
N ILE A 279 -19.56 6.61 -7.88
CA ILE A 279 -18.14 6.88 -7.70
C ILE A 279 -17.68 6.40 -6.32
N ILE A 280 -18.43 6.76 -5.27
CA ILE A 280 -18.10 6.37 -3.89
C ILE A 280 -18.20 4.85 -3.73
N GLU A 281 -19.25 4.23 -4.29
CA GLU A 281 -19.40 2.76 -4.26
C GLU A 281 -18.21 2.07 -4.94
N ASN A 282 -17.82 2.51 -6.13
CA ASN A 282 -16.68 1.94 -6.85
C ASN A 282 -15.34 2.14 -6.12
N VAL A 283 -15.16 3.27 -5.42
CA VAL A 283 -13.96 3.49 -4.57
C VAL A 283 -13.94 2.49 -3.43
N LEU A 284 -15.05 2.29 -2.71
CA LEU A 284 -15.10 1.33 -1.59
C LEU A 284 -14.85 -0.11 -2.09
N GLU A 285 -15.39 -0.45 -3.26
CA GLU A 285 -15.11 -1.74 -3.91
C GLU A 285 -13.63 -1.86 -4.30
N GLN A 286 -13.06 -0.87 -4.98
CA GLN A 286 -11.66 -0.88 -5.39
C GLN A 286 -10.70 -0.90 -4.20
N SER A 287 -10.98 -0.13 -3.15
CA SER A 287 -10.26 -0.16 -1.88
C SER A 287 -10.22 -1.56 -1.26
N THR A 288 -11.34 -2.30 -1.31
CA THR A 288 -11.39 -3.69 -0.84
C THR A 288 -10.50 -4.61 -1.69
N LYS A 289 -10.52 -4.42 -3.03
CA LYS A 289 -9.65 -5.16 -3.97
C LYS A 289 -8.17 -4.87 -3.72
N ASP A 290 -7.81 -3.62 -3.46
CA ASP A 290 -6.45 -3.16 -3.24
C ASP A 290 -5.87 -3.70 -1.92
N LEU A 291 -6.65 -3.70 -0.83
CA LEU A 291 -6.24 -4.32 0.44
C LEU A 291 -6.01 -5.83 0.29
N ARG A 292 -6.80 -6.51 -0.55
CA ARG A 292 -6.55 -7.92 -0.88
C ARG A 292 -5.27 -8.09 -1.68
N ALA A 293 -5.07 -7.29 -2.73
CA ALA A 293 -3.89 -7.36 -3.58
C ALA A 293 -2.59 -7.11 -2.81
N LEU A 294 -2.65 -6.28 -1.76
CA LEU A 294 -1.54 -6.00 -0.86
C LEU A 294 -1.41 -7.01 0.30
N SER A 295 -2.26 -8.03 0.38
CA SER A 295 -2.18 -9.01 1.47
C SER A 295 -0.91 -9.86 1.38
N LEU A 296 -0.23 -10.01 2.51
CA LEU A 296 0.97 -10.84 2.67
C LEU A 296 0.95 -11.60 4.00
N GLU A 297 1.86 -12.54 4.17
CA GLU A 297 2.03 -13.28 5.42
C GLU A 297 3.28 -12.79 6.18
N LEU A 298 3.14 -12.58 7.48
CA LEU A 298 4.21 -12.23 8.39
C LEU A 298 4.13 -13.09 9.64
N GLY A 299 5.12 -13.97 9.85
CA GLY A 299 5.17 -14.85 11.02
C GLY A 299 3.94 -15.77 11.14
N GLY A 300 3.43 -16.30 10.02
CA GLY A 300 2.25 -17.18 10.02
C GLY A 300 0.93 -16.45 10.26
N GLN A 301 0.89 -15.13 10.06
CA GLN A 301 -0.30 -14.29 10.22
C GLN A 301 -0.49 -13.43 8.97
N ARG A 302 -1.74 -13.25 8.55
CA ARG A 302 -2.07 -12.34 7.46
C ARG A 302 -1.88 -10.90 7.90
N THR A 303 -1.24 -10.11 7.06
CA THR A 303 -1.14 -8.66 7.18
C THR A 303 -1.14 -8.04 5.77
N VAL A 304 -0.68 -6.80 5.62
CA VAL A 304 -0.63 -6.09 4.34
C VAL A 304 0.74 -5.48 4.10
N ALA A 305 1.17 -5.43 2.84
CA ALA A 305 2.26 -4.58 2.39
C ALA A 305 1.86 -3.11 2.46
N ALA A 306 2.81 -2.20 2.65
CA ALA A 306 2.51 -0.77 2.65
C ALA A 306 2.06 -0.26 1.26
N GLY A 307 2.74 -0.63 0.17
CA GLY A 307 2.32 -0.25 -1.17
C GLY A 307 3.24 -0.70 -2.30
N ILE A 308 2.70 -0.79 -3.51
CA ILE A 308 3.44 -1.22 -4.71
C ILE A 308 3.72 0.00 -5.59
N PRO A 309 4.94 0.13 -6.17
CA PRO A 309 6.04 -0.86 -6.19
C PRO A 309 7.11 -0.70 -5.09
N TRP A 310 7.15 0.42 -4.38
CA TRP A 310 8.33 0.78 -3.59
C TRP A 310 8.38 0.17 -2.18
N PHE A 311 7.22 -0.18 -1.64
CA PHE A 311 7.03 -0.54 -0.24
C PHE A 311 6.25 -1.85 -0.08
N CYS A 312 6.48 -2.81 -0.97
CA CYS A 312 5.80 -4.11 -0.97
C CYS A 312 6.39 -5.07 0.09
N CYS A 313 6.43 -4.62 1.34
CA CYS A 313 6.90 -5.39 2.48
C CYS A 313 6.14 -4.95 3.75
N PRO A 314 6.32 -5.64 4.90
CA PRO A 314 5.65 -5.28 6.14
C PRO A 314 6.23 -4.01 6.77
N PHE A 315 5.35 -3.05 7.07
CA PHE A 315 5.64 -1.82 7.83
C PHE A 315 4.79 -1.79 9.09
N GLY A 316 5.38 -1.61 10.27
CA GLY A 316 4.63 -1.64 11.53
C GLY A 316 3.60 -0.51 11.62
N ARG A 317 4.01 0.74 11.39
CA ARG A 317 3.09 1.89 11.42
C ARG A 317 2.00 1.78 10.35
N ASP A 318 2.38 1.55 9.10
CA ASP A 318 1.45 1.54 7.97
C ASP A 318 0.42 0.43 8.12
N THR A 319 0.83 -0.77 8.53
CA THR A 319 -0.08 -1.88 8.78
C THR A 319 -1.00 -1.61 9.97
N LEU A 320 -0.52 -0.97 11.04
CA LEU A 320 -1.35 -0.59 12.19
C LEU A 320 -2.42 0.44 11.81
N LEU A 321 -2.06 1.49 11.08
CA LEU A 321 -3.02 2.51 10.63
C LEU A 321 -3.99 1.94 9.60
N THR A 322 -3.51 1.14 8.64
CA THR A 322 -4.38 0.44 7.68
C THR A 322 -5.39 -0.45 8.41
N ALA A 323 -4.91 -1.25 9.37
CA ALA A 323 -5.76 -2.13 10.18
C ALA A 323 -6.81 -1.35 10.96
N TYR A 324 -6.44 -0.22 11.56
CA TYR A 324 -7.37 0.66 12.27
C TYR A 324 -8.44 1.23 11.34
N GLU A 325 -8.02 1.74 10.18
CA GLU A 325 -8.92 2.37 9.21
C GLU A 325 -9.86 1.36 8.55
N ALA A 326 -9.41 0.11 8.40
CA ALA A 326 -10.18 -0.99 7.82
C ALA A 326 -11.07 -1.75 8.84
N LEU A 327 -11.15 -1.35 10.12
CA LEU A 327 -11.93 -2.06 11.15
C LEU A 327 -13.41 -2.24 10.77
N MET A 328 -13.99 -1.29 10.04
CA MET A 328 -15.37 -1.39 9.55
C MET A 328 -15.52 -2.38 8.39
N LEU A 329 -14.46 -2.61 7.62
CA LEU A 329 -14.41 -3.54 6.49
C LEU A 329 -14.12 -4.98 6.95
N ASP A 330 -12.96 -5.17 7.57
CA ASP A 330 -12.38 -6.46 7.93
C ASP A 330 -11.56 -6.32 9.23
N PRO A 331 -12.16 -6.53 10.41
CA PRO A 331 -11.42 -6.47 11.67
C PRO A 331 -10.44 -7.65 11.86
N GLU A 332 -10.51 -8.70 11.04
CA GLU A 332 -9.56 -9.82 11.12
C GLU A 332 -8.16 -9.41 10.66
N LEU A 333 -8.08 -8.48 9.68
CA LEU A 333 -6.82 -7.86 9.28
C LEU A 333 -6.10 -7.23 10.49
N ALA A 334 -6.84 -6.56 11.37
CA ALA A 334 -6.27 -5.95 12.57
C ALA A 334 -5.82 -6.98 13.60
N SER A 335 -6.65 -7.99 13.89
CA SER A 335 -6.30 -9.10 14.79
C SER A 335 -5.01 -9.81 14.35
N SER A 336 -4.94 -10.19 13.07
CA SER A 336 -3.79 -10.91 12.51
C SER A 336 -2.54 -10.04 12.44
N THR A 337 -2.66 -8.75 12.07
CA THR A 337 -1.55 -7.79 12.04
C THR A 337 -0.95 -7.59 13.43
N LEU A 338 -1.77 -7.43 14.47
CA LEU A 338 -1.28 -7.28 15.85
C LEU A 338 -0.49 -8.51 16.32
N ARG A 339 -0.98 -9.71 15.99
CA ARG A 339 -0.29 -10.98 16.29
C ARG A 339 1.03 -11.09 15.55
N ALA A 340 1.08 -10.66 14.29
CA ALA A 340 2.30 -10.64 13.49
C ALA A 340 3.35 -9.70 14.09
N LEU A 341 2.96 -8.45 14.39
CA LEU A 341 3.85 -7.43 14.95
C LEU A 341 4.33 -7.77 16.37
N ALA A 342 3.49 -8.41 17.19
CA ALA A 342 3.87 -8.87 18.52
C ALA A 342 5.05 -9.86 18.49
N LYS A 343 5.14 -10.72 17.46
CA LYS A 343 6.24 -11.68 17.29
C LYS A 343 7.58 -11.01 16.94
N LEU A 344 7.53 -9.78 16.42
CA LEU A 344 8.68 -8.98 16.01
C LEU A 344 8.86 -7.76 16.92
N GLN A 345 8.27 -7.76 18.11
CA GLN A 345 8.48 -6.69 19.09
C GLN A 345 9.93 -6.75 19.58
N GLY A 346 10.56 -5.58 19.67
CA GLY A 346 11.94 -5.44 20.11
C GLY A 346 12.15 -5.98 21.53
N THR A 347 13.28 -6.64 21.74
CA THR A 347 13.64 -7.30 23.01
C THR A 347 15.03 -6.92 23.51
N LYS A 348 15.84 -6.28 22.67
CA LYS A 348 17.20 -5.83 22.99
C LYS A 348 17.40 -4.36 22.63
N PHE A 349 18.53 -3.82 23.05
CA PHE A 349 19.02 -2.53 22.57
C PHE A 349 20.01 -2.77 21.42
N ASP A 350 19.75 -2.19 20.26
CA ASP A 350 20.62 -2.30 19.08
C ASP A 350 20.60 -0.98 18.30
N ASP A 351 21.72 -0.24 18.31
CA ASP A 351 21.80 1.09 17.68
C ASP A 351 21.72 1.03 16.15
N PHE A 352 22.11 -0.10 15.54
CA PHE A 352 22.11 -0.21 14.08
C PHE A 352 20.68 -0.34 13.54
N THR A 353 19.87 -1.20 14.16
CA THR A 353 18.45 -1.37 13.83
C THR A 353 17.53 -0.43 14.62
N GLU A 354 18.08 0.32 15.58
CA GLU A 354 17.36 1.19 16.54
C GLU A 354 16.32 0.45 17.39
N GLU A 355 16.58 -0.84 17.65
CA GLU A 355 15.74 -1.69 18.47
C GLU A 355 15.83 -1.27 19.94
N GLU A 356 14.68 -1.30 20.61
CA GLU A 356 14.57 -1.15 22.05
C GLU A 356 13.54 -2.16 22.59
N PRO A 357 13.68 -2.64 23.84
CA PRO A 357 12.69 -3.50 24.46
C PRO A 357 11.29 -2.88 24.45
N GLY A 358 10.31 -3.59 23.89
CA GLY A 358 8.91 -3.17 23.77
C GLY A 358 8.57 -2.39 22.49
N LYS A 359 9.57 -1.99 21.69
CA LYS A 359 9.36 -1.21 20.47
C LYS A 359 8.78 -2.06 19.35
N ILE A 360 7.85 -1.51 18.57
CA ILE A 360 7.33 -2.16 17.36
C ILE A 360 8.15 -1.69 16.15
N MET A 361 8.46 -2.61 15.23
CA MET A 361 9.31 -2.31 14.07
C MET A 361 8.72 -1.23 13.15
N HIS A 362 9.60 -0.49 12.48
CA HIS A 362 9.25 0.41 11.38
C HIS A 362 8.96 -0.40 10.12
N GLU A 363 9.95 -1.16 9.62
CA GLU A 363 9.81 -2.00 8.44
C GLU A 363 10.74 -3.21 8.48
N LEU A 364 10.37 -4.27 7.75
CA LEU A 364 11.16 -5.47 7.54
C LEU A 364 11.44 -5.65 6.03
N ARG A 365 12.71 -5.84 5.69
CA ARG A 365 13.21 -6.10 4.34
C ARG A 365 13.92 -7.43 4.29
N LEU A 366 13.73 -8.14 3.18
CA LEU A 366 14.24 -9.49 2.95
C LEU A 366 15.30 -9.55 1.84
N GLY A 367 15.51 -8.44 1.14
CA GLY A 367 16.49 -8.33 0.06
C GLY A 367 17.95 -8.42 0.50
N GLU A 368 18.81 -8.60 -0.49
CA GLU A 368 20.25 -8.79 -0.33
C GLU A 368 20.89 -7.66 0.51
N MET A 369 20.52 -6.40 0.28
CA MET A 369 21.11 -5.26 1.01
C MET A 369 20.82 -5.30 2.51
N ALA A 370 19.62 -5.78 2.90
CA ALA A 370 19.24 -5.93 4.30
C ALA A 370 20.01 -7.10 4.95
N THR A 371 20.12 -8.23 4.23
CA THR A 371 20.87 -9.42 4.69
C THR A 371 22.35 -9.14 4.87
N CYS A 372 22.96 -8.38 3.95
CA CYS A 372 24.35 -7.92 4.04
C CYS A 372 24.57 -6.80 5.09
N LYS A 373 23.51 -6.32 5.76
CA LYS A 373 23.54 -5.20 6.71
C LYS A 373 24.08 -3.91 6.09
N GLU A 374 23.86 -3.71 4.79
CA GLU A 374 24.13 -2.44 4.12
C GLU A 374 23.09 -1.38 4.49
N ILE A 375 21.92 -1.83 4.95
CA ILE A 375 20.80 -1.05 5.47
C ILE A 375 20.28 -1.70 6.77
N PRO A 376 19.59 -0.95 7.66
CA PRO A 376 19.21 -1.45 8.98
C PRO A 376 17.91 -2.27 9.03
N HIS A 377 17.28 -2.56 7.89
CA HIS A 377 15.90 -3.05 7.76
C HIS A 377 15.69 -4.55 8.02
N SER A 378 16.31 -5.13 9.05
CA SER A 378 16.27 -6.58 9.34
C SER A 378 15.96 -7.01 10.78
N PRO A 379 14.79 -6.68 11.37
CA PRO A 379 13.89 -5.55 11.06
C PRO A 379 14.47 -4.22 11.58
N TYR A 380 14.06 -3.10 10.99
CA TYR A 380 14.40 -1.76 11.47
C TYR A 380 13.31 -1.23 12.40
N TYR A 381 13.70 -0.51 13.45
CA TYR A 381 12.82 0.03 14.48
C TYR A 381 12.88 1.55 14.58
N GLY A 382 13.41 2.29 13.60
CA GLY A 382 13.44 3.78 13.61
C GLY A 382 12.08 4.43 13.39
N THR A 383 11.12 4.10 14.24
CA THR A 383 9.77 4.66 14.33
C THR A 383 9.51 5.04 15.79
N ILE A 384 8.94 6.22 16.02
CA ILE A 384 8.54 6.66 17.37
C ILE A 384 7.03 6.46 17.61
N ASP A 385 6.25 6.26 16.55
CA ASP A 385 4.79 6.18 16.57
C ASP A 385 4.23 4.75 16.57
N ALA A 386 4.91 3.76 15.98
CA ALA A 386 4.37 2.40 15.87
C ALA A 386 4.06 1.75 17.23
N THR A 387 4.91 1.96 18.24
CA THR A 387 4.74 1.37 19.58
C THR A 387 3.48 1.85 20.31
N PRO A 388 3.21 3.17 20.45
CA PRO A 388 1.94 3.61 21.03
C PRO A 388 0.74 3.25 20.13
N LEU A 389 0.88 3.32 18.80
CA LEU A 389 -0.18 2.91 17.87
C LEU A 389 -0.58 1.43 18.07
N PHE A 390 0.37 0.54 18.33
CA PHE A 390 0.08 -0.88 18.60
C PHE A 390 -0.93 -1.07 19.73
N VAL A 391 -0.80 -0.32 20.83
CA VAL A 391 -1.74 -0.38 21.96
C VAL A 391 -3.10 0.23 21.57
N VAL A 392 -3.09 1.34 20.84
CA VAL A 392 -4.32 2.01 20.36
C VAL A 392 -5.15 1.07 19.47
N VAL A 393 -4.48 0.40 18.54
CA VAL A 393 -5.09 -0.54 17.58
C VAL A 393 -5.51 -1.83 18.27
N ALA A 394 -4.73 -2.35 19.22
CA ALA A 394 -5.13 -3.51 20.03
C ALA A 394 -6.46 -3.26 20.75
N HIS A 395 -6.61 -2.09 21.38
CA HIS A 395 -7.87 -1.72 22.03
C HIS A 395 -9.00 -1.52 21.02
N ALA A 396 -8.76 -0.80 19.92
CA ALA A 396 -9.79 -0.59 18.91
C ALA A 396 -10.30 -1.91 18.32
N THR A 397 -9.39 -2.86 18.07
CA THR A 397 -9.68 -4.20 17.59
C THR A 397 -10.51 -4.98 18.61
N HIS A 398 -10.05 -5.06 19.87
CA HIS A 398 -10.79 -5.73 20.95
C HIS A 398 -12.19 -5.13 21.15
N LYS A 399 -12.33 -3.80 21.07
CA LYS A 399 -13.65 -3.14 21.14
C LYS A 399 -14.57 -3.53 20.00
N VAL A 400 -14.07 -3.77 18.79
CA VAL A 400 -14.88 -4.19 17.63
C VAL A 400 -15.19 -5.69 17.69
N THR A 401 -14.20 -6.53 18.00
CA THR A 401 -14.30 -8.00 17.90
C THR A 401 -14.82 -8.66 19.17
N GLY A 402 -14.64 -8.04 20.34
CA GLY A 402 -14.87 -8.67 21.64
C GLY A 402 -14.08 -9.97 21.84
N ASP A 403 -12.95 -10.12 21.14
CA ASP A 403 -12.16 -11.35 21.17
C ASP A 403 -11.19 -11.37 22.36
N GLU A 404 -11.56 -12.12 23.39
CA GLU A 404 -10.73 -12.31 24.59
C GLU A 404 -9.47 -13.15 24.33
N ASN A 405 -9.46 -13.98 23.28
CA ASN A 405 -8.25 -14.73 22.91
C ASN A 405 -7.20 -13.75 22.39
N LEU A 406 -7.59 -12.78 21.55
CA LEU A 406 -6.70 -11.72 21.11
C LEU A 406 -6.05 -10.97 22.30
N LEU A 407 -6.84 -10.61 23.30
CA LEU A 407 -6.32 -9.94 24.49
C LEU A 407 -5.33 -10.81 25.27
N THR A 408 -5.65 -12.09 25.41
CA THR A 408 -4.76 -13.08 26.05
C THR A 408 -3.43 -13.17 25.30
N ASP A 409 -3.49 -13.31 23.98
CA ASP A 409 -2.32 -13.50 23.12
C ASP A 409 -1.42 -12.26 23.06
N LEU A 410 -2.00 -11.06 23.16
CA LEU A 410 -1.27 -9.80 23.07
C LEU A 410 -0.86 -9.22 24.43
N LYS A 411 -1.31 -9.79 25.56
CA LYS A 411 -1.12 -9.21 26.91
C LYS A 411 0.33 -8.81 27.19
N HIS A 412 1.27 -9.71 26.91
CA HIS A 412 2.70 -9.45 27.12
C HIS A 412 3.23 -8.33 26.24
N ALA A 413 2.83 -8.30 24.96
CA ALA A 413 3.27 -7.30 24.00
C ALA A 413 2.70 -5.91 24.32
N ILE A 414 1.43 -5.83 24.74
CA ILE A 414 0.78 -4.59 25.20
C ILE A 414 1.52 -4.02 26.41
N LEU A 415 1.80 -4.84 27.41
CA LEU A 415 2.54 -4.40 28.60
C LEU A 415 3.98 -3.95 28.25
N ALA A 416 4.64 -4.62 27.30
CA ALA A 416 5.98 -4.22 26.86
C ALA A 416 5.96 -2.88 26.11
N ALA A 417 4.96 -2.65 25.26
CA ALA A 417 4.78 -1.36 24.58
C ALA A 417 4.47 -0.23 25.58
N LEU A 418 3.59 -0.47 26.57
CA LEU A 418 3.30 0.50 27.63
C LEU A 418 4.53 0.83 28.48
N ARG A 419 5.35 -0.18 28.83
CA ARG A 419 6.62 0.04 29.53
C ARG A 419 7.62 0.83 28.68
N TRP A 420 7.66 0.61 27.38
CA TRP A 420 8.49 1.42 26.48
C TRP A 420 8.08 2.91 26.55
N ILE A 421 6.77 3.19 26.55
CA ILE A 421 6.26 4.56 26.73
C ILE A 421 6.64 5.11 28.11
N ASP A 422 6.50 4.32 29.19
CA ASP A 422 6.90 4.73 30.55
C ASP A 422 8.37 5.14 30.62
N VAL A 423 9.26 4.34 30.05
CA VAL A 423 10.70 4.63 30.03
C VAL A 423 10.98 5.90 29.25
N ARG A 424 10.37 6.08 28.07
CA ARG A 424 10.61 7.25 27.22
C ARG A 424 9.98 8.55 27.74
N SER A 425 8.90 8.45 28.51
CA SER A 425 8.17 9.60 29.06
C SER A 425 8.45 9.86 30.54
N GLU A 426 9.31 9.06 31.18
CA GLU A 426 9.47 9.04 32.63
C GLU A 426 8.12 8.98 33.36
N ASP A 427 7.38 7.88 33.11
CA ASP A 427 6.04 7.64 33.65
C ASP A 427 5.02 8.74 33.31
N GLY A 428 5.12 9.31 32.11
CA GLY A 428 4.23 10.36 31.62
C GLY A 428 4.58 11.76 32.13
N THR A 429 5.74 11.97 32.75
CA THR A 429 6.14 13.31 33.25
C THR A 429 6.90 14.16 32.23
N LYS A 430 7.39 13.56 31.14
CA LYS A 430 8.12 14.19 30.03
C LYS A 430 7.61 13.74 28.67
N LEU A 431 7.80 14.60 27.66
CA LEU A 431 7.48 14.27 26.28
C LEU A 431 8.38 13.15 25.74
N VAL A 432 7.78 12.28 24.93
CA VAL A 432 8.49 11.21 24.23
C VAL A 432 9.20 11.80 23.01
N THR A 433 10.52 11.63 22.95
CA THR A 433 11.36 12.18 21.88
C THR A 433 12.06 11.09 21.06
N TYR A 434 12.48 11.43 19.84
CA TYR A 434 13.33 10.58 19.02
C TYR A 434 14.60 11.30 18.57
N GLN A 435 15.62 10.51 18.24
CA GLN A 435 16.84 10.93 17.58
C GLN A 435 17.38 9.74 16.78
N GLN A 436 17.82 9.99 15.55
CA GLN A 436 18.49 8.99 14.72
C GLN A 436 19.72 8.44 15.45
N ARG A 437 19.79 7.11 15.61
CA ARG A 437 20.96 6.43 16.21
C ARG A 437 21.79 5.72 15.15
N SER A 438 21.12 5.14 14.16
CA SER A 438 21.79 4.49 13.04
C SER A 438 22.22 5.52 11.99
N PRO A 439 23.49 5.57 11.56
CA PRO A 439 23.91 6.49 10.50
C PRO A 439 23.24 6.21 9.14
N ARG A 440 22.58 5.05 9.01
CA ARG A 440 21.78 4.66 7.83
C ARG A 440 20.28 4.58 8.11
N GLY A 441 19.86 5.01 9.30
CA GLY A 441 18.47 5.12 9.71
C GLY A 441 17.78 6.38 9.19
N LEU A 442 16.52 6.55 9.60
CA LEU A 442 15.71 7.71 9.31
C LEU A 442 16.06 8.88 10.22
N GLU A 443 16.23 10.06 9.61
CA GLU A 443 16.38 11.33 10.33
C GLU A 443 15.11 11.71 11.09
N ASN A 444 13.93 11.48 10.47
CA ASN A 444 12.62 11.73 11.06
C ASN A 444 11.89 10.40 11.26
N GLN A 445 11.42 10.14 12.49
CA GLN A 445 10.88 8.82 12.87
C GLN A 445 9.37 8.81 13.11
N GLY A 446 8.67 9.92 12.83
CA GLY A 446 7.21 9.96 12.77
C GLY A 446 6.69 9.63 11.36
N TRP A 447 5.37 9.66 11.17
CA TRP A 447 4.75 9.37 9.88
C TRP A 447 5.21 10.30 8.75
N LYS A 448 5.54 11.56 9.07
CA LYS A 448 6.22 12.48 8.13
C LYS A 448 7.73 12.29 8.17
N ASP A 449 8.21 11.16 7.64
CA ASP A 449 9.61 10.71 7.74
C ASP A 449 10.59 11.30 6.70
N SER A 450 10.10 12.11 5.74
CA SER A 450 10.99 12.77 4.78
C SER A 450 11.89 13.82 5.47
N ARG A 451 13.13 13.98 5.00
CA ARG A 451 14.13 14.91 5.58
C ARG A 451 13.68 16.36 5.73
N ALA A 452 12.81 16.84 4.83
CA ALA A 452 12.34 18.24 4.82
C ALA A 452 11.01 18.45 5.55
N ALA A 453 10.42 17.41 6.16
CA ALA A 453 9.10 17.48 6.77
C ALA A 453 9.03 18.39 8.01
N LEU A 454 10.11 18.45 8.79
CA LEU A 454 10.16 19.16 10.06
C LEU A 454 10.93 20.47 9.93
N SER A 455 10.20 21.54 9.63
CA SER A 455 10.77 22.89 9.53
C SER A 455 9.92 23.92 10.25
N PHE A 456 10.60 24.92 10.81
CA PHE A 456 10.02 26.17 11.27
C PHE A 456 9.44 26.96 10.07
N PRO A 457 8.54 27.91 10.30
CA PRO A 457 7.96 28.70 9.22
C PRO A 457 8.98 29.51 8.40
N ASP A 458 10.16 29.79 8.97
CA ASP A 458 11.28 30.50 8.33
C ASP A 458 12.20 29.58 7.49
N GLY A 459 11.94 28.27 7.46
CA GLY A 459 12.73 27.28 6.73
C GLY A 459 13.86 26.63 7.53
N ARG A 460 14.13 27.08 8.76
CA ARG A 460 15.08 26.40 9.65
C ARG A 460 14.55 25.00 10.00
N ARG A 461 15.43 24.00 10.05
CA ARG A 461 15.05 22.63 10.43
C ARG A 461 14.98 22.45 11.94
N ALA A 462 14.10 21.58 12.41
CA ALA A 462 14.10 21.14 13.79
C ALA A 462 15.36 20.31 14.07
N GLU A 463 15.96 20.48 15.25
CA GLU A 463 17.12 19.70 15.69
C GLU A 463 16.69 18.63 16.70
N PRO A 464 17.28 17.43 16.68
CA PRO A 464 16.99 16.38 17.65
C PRO A 464 17.57 16.67 19.05
N PRO A 465 17.02 16.04 20.10
CA PRO A 465 15.89 15.11 20.08
C PRO A 465 14.54 15.83 19.91
N ILE A 466 13.64 15.26 19.08
CA ILE A 466 12.38 15.91 18.68
C ILE A 466 11.18 15.23 19.36
N ALA A 467 10.26 16.02 19.93
CA ALA A 467 8.94 15.57 20.39
C ALA A 467 7.85 16.00 19.39
N LEU A 468 7.26 15.04 18.68
CA LEU A 468 6.18 15.25 17.71
C LEU A 468 4.81 15.31 18.36
N SER A 469 3.97 16.28 17.96
CA SER A 469 2.64 16.48 18.55
C SER A 469 1.73 15.26 18.48
N GLU A 470 1.59 14.63 17.31
CA GLU A 470 0.74 13.45 17.12
C GLU A 470 1.19 12.27 17.98
N VAL A 471 2.50 12.08 18.12
CA VAL A 471 3.09 10.98 18.91
C VAL A 471 2.77 11.14 20.39
N GLN A 472 2.80 12.38 20.90
CA GLN A 472 2.38 12.64 22.27
C GLN A 472 0.89 12.29 22.46
N GLY A 473 0.06 12.61 21.46
CA GLY A 473 -1.33 12.17 21.38
C GLY A 473 -1.47 10.65 21.47
N TYR A 474 -0.73 9.93 20.62
CA TYR A 474 -0.78 8.47 20.58
C TYR A 474 -0.36 7.85 21.92
N CYS A 475 0.65 8.39 22.58
CA CYS A 475 1.08 7.91 23.90
C CYS A 475 0.02 8.15 24.99
N VAL A 476 -0.66 9.31 25.00
CA VAL A 476 -1.82 9.53 25.91
C VAL A 476 -2.93 8.52 25.62
N ASP A 477 -3.27 8.31 24.34
CA ASP A 477 -4.34 7.38 23.96
C ASP A 477 -3.96 5.92 24.27
N ALA A 478 -2.69 5.55 24.05
CA ALA A 478 -2.14 4.26 24.42
C ALA A 478 -2.25 4.00 25.93
N TYR A 479 -1.97 4.97 26.79
CA TYR A 479 -2.17 4.81 28.23
C TYR A 479 -3.65 4.60 28.60
N ARG A 480 -4.56 5.40 28.05
CA ARG A 480 -6.02 5.27 28.31
C ARG A 480 -6.55 3.92 27.85
N ARG A 481 -6.20 3.54 26.63
CA ARG A 481 -6.66 2.31 25.98
C ARG A 481 -5.99 1.08 26.56
N GLY A 482 -4.71 1.17 26.90
CA GLY A 482 -3.97 0.15 27.63
C GLY A 482 -4.59 -0.12 29.00
N ALA A 483 -4.96 0.93 29.74
CA ALA A 483 -5.70 0.78 31.00
C ALA A 483 -7.04 0.05 30.80
N SER A 484 -7.82 0.42 29.77
CA SER A 484 -9.08 -0.24 29.41
C SER A 484 -8.91 -1.73 29.05
N LEU A 485 -7.85 -2.07 28.31
CA LEU A 485 -7.50 -3.46 27.99
C LEU A 485 -7.12 -4.25 29.25
N LEU A 486 -6.31 -3.66 30.13
CA LEU A 486 -5.89 -4.29 31.39
C LEU A 486 -7.08 -4.49 32.34
N GLU A 487 -8.00 -3.54 32.40
CA GLU A 487 -9.26 -3.66 33.13
C GLU A 487 -10.10 -4.82 32.61
N SER A 488 -10.22 -4.95 31.29
CA SER A 488 -10.92 -6.07 30.64
C SER A 488 -10.23 -7.42 30.92
N ALA A 489 -8.90 -7.43 31.05
CA ALA A 489 -8.11 -8.59 31.42
C ALA A 489 -8.09 -8.90 32.94
N GLY A 490 -8.78 -8.11 33.77
CA GLY A 490 -8.85 -8.27 35.23
C GLY A 490 -7.64 -7.74 36.01
N ASP A 491 -6.73 -7.00 35.38
CA ASP A 491 -5.56 -6.37 36.01
C ASP A 491 -5.86 -4.92 36.46
N HIS A 492 -6.80 -4.81 37.41
CA HIS A 492 -7.36 -3.54 37.87
C HIS A 492 -6.31 -2.57 38.45
N ALA A 493 -5.30 -3.10 39.15
CA ALA A 493 -4.27 -2.28 39.80
C ALA A 493 -3.34 -1.60 38.76
N THR A 494 -2.89 -2.38 37.77
CA THR A 494 -2.06 -1.85 36.68
C THR A 494 -2.88 -0.94 35.77
N ALA A 495 -4.15 -1.27 35.52
CA ALA A 495 -5.08 -0.42 34.79
C ALA A 495 -5.22 0.97 35.44
N ALA A 496 -5.44 1.04 36.75
CA ALA A 496 -5.53 2.31 37.48
C ALA A 496 -4.24 3.15 37.38
N THR A 497 -3.08 2.49 37.39
CA THR A 497 -1.77 3.16 37.23
C THR A 497 -1.65 3.82 35.86
N TYR A 498 -1.96 3.09 34.79
CA TYR A 498 -1.90 3.64 33.42
C TYR A 498 -2.99 4.69 33.15
N ALA A 499 -4.17 4.56 33.76
CA ALA A 499 -5.20 5.59 33.71
C ALA A 499 -4.73 6.91 34.34
N ALA A 500 -4.02 6.84 35.49
CA ALA A 500 -3.43 8.04 36.11
C ALA A 500 -2.30 8.64 35.25
N ARG A 501 -1.42 7.80 34.69
CA ARG A 501 -0.36 8.24 33.77
C ARG A 501 -0.90 8.93 32.53
N ALA A 502 -2.03 8.46 31.98
CA ALA A 502 -2.67 9.12 30.85
C ALA A 502 -3.02 10.60 31.15
N GLU A 503 -3.59 10.88 32.33
CA GLU A 503 -3.97 12.25 32.70
C GLU A 503 -2.75 13.10 33.06
N THR A 504 -1.75 12.54 33.76
CA THR A 504 -0.46 13.21 33.99
C THR A 504 0.18 13.60 32.66
N PHE A 505 0.28 12.66 31.73
CA PHE A 505 0.93 12.90 30.46
C PHE A 505 0.13 13.86 29.59
N ARG A 506 -1.21 13.76 29.56
CA ARG A 506 -2.06 14.75 28.88
C ARG A 506 -1.80 16.16 29.40
N ALA A 507 -1.65 16.35 30.71
CA ALA A 507 -1.36 17.65 31.28
C ALA A 507 0.03 18.18 30.89
N VAL A 508 1.03 17.30 30.71
CA VAL A 508 2.33 17.66 30.12
C VAL A 508 2.17 18.10 28.68
N VAL A 509 1.45 17.33 27.85
CA VAL A 509 1.20 17.65 26.44
C VAL A 509 0.48 18.98 26.27
N GLU A 510 -0.61 19.20 27.00
CA GLU A 510 -1.39 20.45 26.97
C GLU A 510 -0.58 21.68 27.42
N ARG A 511 0.37 21.51 28.35
CA ARG A 511 1.24 22.59 28.82
C ARG A 511 2.39 22.88 27.86
N SER A 512 2.97 21.84 27.26
CA SER A 512 4.18 21.97 26.45
C SER A 512 3.90 22.31 24.98
N LEU A 513 2.81 21.80 24.40
CA LEU A 513 2.52 21.98 22.96
C LEU A 513 1.52 23.10 22.67
N TYR A 514 0.64 23.48 23.59
CA TYR A 514 -0.31 24.56 23.32
C TYR A 514 0.41 25.90 23.34
N LEU A 515 0.22 26.69 22.29
CA LEU A 515 0.80 28.03 22.15
C LEU A 515 -0.29 29.07 22.41
N PRO A 516 -0.39 29.66 23.62
CA PRO A 516 -1.48 30.55 23.98
C PRO A 516 -1.55 31.79 23.10
N ASP A 517 -0.39 32.37 22.76
CA ASP A 517 -0.28 33.58 21.94
C ASP A 517 -0.81 33.38 20.51
N PHE A 518 -0.83 32.13 20.03
CA PHE A 518 -1.34 31.76 18.72
C PHE A 518 -2.69 31.05 18.76
N GLY A 519 -3.21 30.71 19.95
CA GLY A 519 -4.47 29.98 20.13
C GLY A 519 -4.49 28.57 19.51
N ARG A 520 -3.34 27.92 19.35
CA ARG A 520 -3.18 26.63 18.62
C ARG A 520 -2.03 25.79 19.14
N TYR A 521 -1.96 24.54 18.72
CA TYR A 521 -0.88 23.62 19.08
C TYR A 521 0.35 23.77 18.17
N ALA A 522 1.53 23.58 18.74
CA ALA A 522 2.79 23.43 18.02
C ALA A 522 2.83 22.09 17.27
N PHE A 523 3.53 22.06 16.13
CA PHE A 523 3.78 20.82 15.39
C PHE A 523 4.68 19.86 16.19
N ALA A 524 5.76 20.39 16.76
CA ALA A 524 6.74 19.62 17.52
C ALA A 524 7.47 20.54 18.51
N ILE A 525 8.29 19.95 19.39
CA ILE A 525 9.31 20.65 20.16
C ILE A 525 10.67 20.09 19.75
N ASP A 526 11.62 20.97 19.43
CA ASP A 526 12.98 20.58 19.06
C ASP A 526 13.88 20.32 20.29
N GLY A 527 15.12 19.92 20.04
CA GLY A 527 16.12 19.59 21.06
C GLY A 527 16.54 20.79 21.93
N HIS A 528 16.26 22.02 21.50
CA HIS A 528 16.50 23.25 22.27
C HIS A 528 15.28 23.64 23.12
N GLY A 529 14.22 22.84 23.11
CA GLY A 529 12.97 23.12 23.81
C GLY A 529 12.11 24.17 23.10
N VAL A 530 12.40 24.47 21.82
CA VAL A 530 11.67 25.49 21.06
C VAL A 530 10.48 24.83 20.35
N PRO A 531 9.25 25.30 20.60
CA PRO A 531 8.09 24.79 19.89
C PRO A 531 8.07 25.26 18.44
N LEU A 532 7.70 24.38 17.52
CA LEU A 532 7.51 24.68 16.10
C LEU A 532 6.09 25.22 15.87
N PRO A 533 5.91 26.50 15.52
CA PRO A 533 4.60 27.08 15.29
C PRO A 533 4.08 26.82 13.87
N THR A 534 4.64 25.86 13.15
CA THR A 534 4.22 25.51 11.78
C THR A 534 2.81 24.92 11.79
N ILE A 535 1.94 25.38 10.89
CA ILE A 535 0.57 24.88 10.75
C ILE A 535 0.59 23.63 9.87
N VAL A 536 0.22 22.49 10.45
CA VAL A 536 0.31 21.17 9.82
C VAL A 536 -0.93 20.32 10.12
N SER A 537 -1.14 19.27 9.31
CA SER A 537 -2.23 18.31 9.50
C SER A 537 -2.15 17.48 10.80
N ASN A 538 -0.94 17.26 11.35
CA ASN A 538 -0.70 16.44 12.56
C ASN A 538 -1.57 16.82 13.76
N ILE A 539 -2.02 18.08 13.84
CA ILE A 539 -2.90 18.52 14.93
C ILE A 539 -4.24 17.76 14.93
N GLY A 540 -4.74 17.32 13.78
CA GLY A 540 -5.94 16.49 13.76
C GLY A 540 -5.74 15.10 14.37
N HIS A 541 -4.49 14.62 14.45
CA HIS A 541 -4.17 13.38 15.17
C HIS A 541 -4.21 13.59 16.70
N LEU A 542 -3.90 14.79 17.21
CA LEU A 542 -4.17 15.13 18.63
C LEU A 542 -5.68 15.09 18.94
N LEU A 543 -6.52 15.52 17.99
CA LEU A 543 -7.98 15.39 18.10
C LEU A 543 -8.41 13.92 18.07
N TRP A 544 -7.81 13.12 17.19
CA TRP A 544 -8.07 11.68 17.16
C TRP A 544 -7.75 11.01 18.51
N SER A 545 -6.63 11.37 19.13
CA SER A 545 -6.23 10.89 20.47
C SER A 545 -6.98 11.53 21.65
N ARG A 546 -7.91 12.47 21.39
CA ARG A 546 -8.73 13.15 22.40
C ARG A 546 -7.89 13.84 23.49
N VAL A 547 -6.79 14.47 23.09
CA VAL A 547 -5.92 15.21 24.01
C VAL A 547 -6.50 16.60 24.33
N PRO A 548 -6.86 17.44 23.33
CA PRO A 548 -7.35 18.79 23.59
C PRO A 548 -8.65 18.84 24.39
N GLY A 549 -8.81 19.85 25.24
CA GLY A 549 -10.14 20.21 25.76
C GLY A 549 -11.10 20.68 24.64
N PRO A 550 -12.44 20.66 24.86
CA PRO A 550 -13.43 20.95 23.80
C PRO A 550 -13.23 22.27 23.05
N ASP A 551 -12.96 23.38 23.74
CA ASP A 551 -12.76 24.70 23.11
C ASP A 551 -11.51 24.72 22.21
N ARG A 552 -10.41 24.11 22.68
CA ARG A 552 -9.16 23.99 21.93
C ARG A 552 -9.32 23.03 20.75
N ALA A 553 -10.11 21.97 20.92
CA ALA A 553 -10.44 21.04 19.85
C ALA A 553 -11.21 21.74 18.72
N LYS A 554 -12.20 22.58 19.07
CA LYS A 554 -12.93 23.40 18.11
C LYS A 554 -12.02 24.38 17.37
N SER A 555 -11.14 25.09 18.09
CA SER A 555 -10.15 26.00 17.50
C SER A 555 -9.23 25.28 16.50
N ALA A 556 -8.71 24.12 16.89
CA ALA A 556 -7.86 23.30 16.02
C ALA A 556 -8.63 22.78 14.79
N ALA A 557 -9.89 22.37 14.96
CA ALA A 557 -10.73 21.93 13.85
C ALA A 557 -11.01 23.07 12.86
N ASP A 558 -11.32 24.27 13.35
CA ASP A 558 -11.54 25.46 12.52
C ASP A 558 -10.29 25.82 11.71
N LEU A 559 -9.10 25.72 12.31
CA LEU A 559 -7.84 25.94 11.61
C LEU A 559 -7.57 24.90 10.51
N LEU A 560 -7.95 23.64 10.73
CA LEU A 560 -7.73 22.56 9.77
C LEU A 560 -8.71 22.59 8.59
N VAL A 561 -9.91 23.16 8.76
CA VAL A 561 -10.87 23.38 7.66
C VAL A 561 -10.78 24.76 7.02
N ALA A 562 -9.90 25.64 7.55
CA ALA A 562 -9.60 26.92 6.92
C ALA A 562 -8.98 26.71 5.53
N ARG A 563 -9.13 27.69 4.64
CA ARG A 563 -8.74 27.62 3.22
C ARG A 563 -7.25 27.30 3.02
N GLU A 564 -6.41 27.73 3.94
CA GLU A 564 -4.97 27.50 3.93
C GLU A 564 -4.66 26.01 4.16
N SER A 565 -5.43 25.32 5.00
CA SER A 565 -5.26 23.91 5.36
C SER A 565 -6.05 22.98 4.46
N LEU A 566 -7.34 23.26 4.24
CA LEU A 566 -8.26 22.45 3.45
C LEU A 566 -8.31 22.93 2.00
N SER A 567 -7.79 22.10 1.10
CA SER A 567 -7.94 22.28 -0.33
C SER A 567 -9.26 21.69 -0.85
N ALA A 568 -9.54 21.88 -2.15
CA ALA A 568 -10.65 21.20 -2.82
C ALA A 568 -10.55 19.66 -2.81
N PHE A 569 -9.40 19.09 -2.44
CA PHE A 569 -9.14 17.65 -2.47
C PHE A 569 -8.83 17.04 -1.11
N GLY A 570 -8.75 17.85 -0.05
CA GLY A 570 -8.44 17.40 1.32
C GLY A 570 -7.51 18.37 2.05
N ILE A 571 -7.30 18.09 3.34
CA ILE A 571 -6.38 18.78 4.21
C ILE A 571 -4.95 18.46 3.78
N ARG A 572 -4.17 19.53 3.65
CA ARG A 572 -2.76 19.51 3.27
C ARG A 572 -1.90 19.12 4.46
N THR A 573 -0.80 18.43 4.19
CA THR A 573 0.17 18.13 5.26
C THR A 573 0.74 19.40 5.89
N LEU A 574 0.81 20.50 5.15
CA LEU A 574 1.27 21.80 5.61
C LEU A 574 0.40 22.89 4.98
N ALA A 575 -0.09 23.82 5.80
CA ALA A 575 -1.01 24.87 5.34
C ALA A 575 -0.33 25.85 4.39
N ALA A 576 -1.04 26.26 3.33
CA ALA A 576 -0.58 27.20 2.34
C ALA A 576 -0.24 28.57 2.95
N GLY A 577 0.69 29.30 2.32
CA GLY A 577 1.11 30.64 2.75
C GLY A 577 2.29 30.66 3.73
N GLN A 578 2.78 29.50 4.19
CA GLN A 578 4.03 29.38 4.94
C GLN A 578 5.22 29.23 3.98
N ALA A 579 6.41 29.76 4.30
CA ALA A 579 7.55 29.77 3.37
C ALA A 579 8.03 28.36 2.97
N VAL A 580 7.81 27.38 3.83
CA VAL A 580 8.14 25.97 3.60
C VAL A 580 7.05 25.19 2.85
N TYR A 581 5.93 25.83 2.52
CA TYR A 581 4.84 25.22 1.77
C TYR A 581 5.24 24.95 0.33
N ASN A 582 5.07 23.71 -0.10
CA ASN A 582 5.21 23.30 -1.47
C ASN A 582 4.12 22.24 -1.78
N PRO A 583 3.13 22.53 -2.63
CA PRO A 583 2.05 21.59 -2.95
C PRO A 583 2.54 20.32 -3.66
N LEU A 584 3.78 20.32 -4.18
CA LEU A 584 4.43 19.20 -4.86
C LEU A 584 5.46 18.49 -3.98
N SER A 585 5.55 18.84 -2.68
CA SER A 585 6.47 18.22 -1.74
C SER A 585 5.78 17.10 -0.96
N TYR A 586 6.49 15.97 -0.80
CA TYR A 586 5.99 14.74 -0.19
C TYR A 586 5.25 14.95 1.14
N HIS A 587 5.80 15.76 2.04
CA HIS A 587 5.21 16.06 3.35
C HIS A 587 4.99 17.56 3.63
N ASN A 588 5.19 18.46 2.66
CA ASN A 588 5.06 19.91 2.88
C ASN A 588 3.97 20.60 2.05
N GLY A 589 2.90 19.88 1.66
CA GLY A 589 1.74 20.50 1.02
C GLY A 589 0.82 19.57 0.23
N THR A 590 1.25 18.33 -0.01
CA THR A 590 0.42 17.26 -0.59
C THR A 590 -0.72 16.87 0.35
N VAL A 591 -1.66 16.08 -0.17
CA VAL A 591 -2.81 15.54 0.55
C VAL A 591 -2.64 14.02 0.62
N TRP A 592 -2.81 13.48 1.82
CA TRP A 592 -2.69 12.05 2.12
C TRP A 592 -4.06 11.52 2.57
N PRO A 593 -4.62 10.47 1.92
CA PRO A 593 -5.94 9.96 2.29
C PRO A 593 -6.03 9.48 3.74
N HIS A 594 -5.02 8.76 4.25
CA HIS A 594 -5.02 8.21 5.63
C HIS A 594 -5.03 9.33 6.68
N ASP A 595 -4.17 10.34 6.52
CA ASP A 595 -4.09 11.54 7.39
C ASP A 595 -5.46 12.22 7.47
N ASN A 596 -6.10 12.43 6.31
CA ASN A 596 -7.43 13.02 6.24
C ASN A 596 -8.53 12.16 6.92
N ALA A 597 -8.47 10.84 6.79
CA ALA A 597 -9.41 9.94 7.46
C ALA A 597 -9.23 9.98 8.99
N LEU A 598 -7.99 10.01 9.49
CA LEU A 598 -7.70 10.19 10.91
C LEU A 598 -8.15 11.55 11.45
N ILE A 599 -7.92 12.63 10.70
CA ILE A 599 -8.40 13.97 11.08
C ILE A 599 -9.93 14.00 11.15
N ALA A 600 -10.62 13.44 10.15
CA ALA A 600 -12.09 13.34 10.16
C ALA A 600 -12.58 12.52 11.36
N LYS A 601 -11.87 11.45 11.72
CA LYS A 601 -12.16 10.69 12.94
C LYS A 601 -11.92 11.51 14.20
N GLY A 602 -10.89 12.36 14.21
CA GLY A 602 -10.64 13.35 15.25
C GLY A 602 -11.79 14.33 15.42
N PHE A 603 -12.33 14.88 14.33
CA PHE A 603 -13.52 15.75 14.38
C PHE A 603 -14.74 15.02 14.94
N ALA A 604 -15.00 13.80 14.46
CA ALA A 604 -16.11 12.99 14.93
C ALA A 604 -16.00 12.62 16.42
N ASN A 605 -14.80 12.52 16.99
CA ASN A 605 -14.61 12.28 18.42
C ASN A 605 -15.03 13.46 19.31
N TYR A 606 -15.21 14.65 18.75
CA TYR A 606 -15.68 15.88 19.42
C TYR A 606 -17.04 16.35 18.89
N ASP A 607 -17.80 15.47 18.22
CA ASP A 607 -19.11 15.78 17.64
C ASP A 607 -19.09 16.91 16.59
N LEU A 608 -17.92 17.19 16.01
CA LEU A 608 -17.71 18.20 14.96
C LEU A 608 -18.01 17.60 13.58
N MET A 609 -19.23 17.10 13.40
CA MET A 609 -19.59 16.32 12.22
C MET A 609 -19.61 17.13 10.92
N ASP A 610 -19.90 18.43 11.00
CA ASP A 610 -19.84 19.31 9.82
C ASP A 610 -18.38 19.47 9.32
N HIS A 611 -17.39 19.52 10.23
CA HIS A 611 -15.97 19.49 9.87
C HIS A 611 -15.57 18.15 9.26
N ALA A 612 -16.04 17.03 9.81
CA ALA A 612 -15.80 15.70 9.24
C ALA A 612 -16.40 15.58 7.82
N CYS A 613 -17.60 16.10 7.61
CA CYS A 613 -18.22 16.18 6.30
C CYS A 613 -17.41 17.05 5.32
N ALA A 614 -16.85 18.18 5.75
CA ALA A 614 -16.01 19.01 4.88
C ALA A 614 -14.79 18.24 4.32
N VAL A 615 -14.15 17.40 5.15
CA VAL A 615 -13.06 16.51 4.71
C VAL A 615 -13.57 15.44 3.75
N PHE A 616 -14.73 14.84 4.06
CA PHE A 616 -15.37 13.85 3.18
C PHE A 616 -15.63 14.41 1.79
N GLU A 617 -16.21 15.61 1.68
CA GLU A 617 -16.52 16.26 0.41
C GLU A 617 -15.25 16.56 -0.40
N ALA A 618 -14.21 17.03 0.26
CA ALA A 618 -12.95 17.34 -0.38
C ALA A 618 -12.29 16.07 -0.94
N LEU A 619 -12.18 14.99 -0.14
CA LEU A 619 -11.64 13.72 -0.63
C LEU A 619 -12.52 13.05 -1.70
N SER A 620 -13.85 13.18 -1.60
CA SER A 620 -14.79 12.68 -2.63
C SER A 620 -14.55 13.32 -3.99
N SER A 621 -14.09 14.58 -4.01
CA SER A 621 -13.72 15.29 -5.24
C SER A 621 -12.45 14.71 -5.89
N ALA A 622 -11.57 14.08 -5.11
CA ALA A 622 -10.37 13.38 -5.60
C ALA A 622 -10.68 11.94 -6.05
N MET A 623 -11.53 11.23 -5.30
CA MET A 623 -12.02 9.87 -5.60
C MET A 623 -12.51 9.67 -7.04
N GLY A 624 -13.16 10.70 -7.61
CA GLY A 624 -13.68 10.68 -8.97
C GLY A 624 -12.65 10.88 -10.09
N ARG A 625 -11.38 11.16 -9.78
CA ARG A 625 -10.39 11.65 -10.76
C ARG A 625 -9.21 10.71 -11.03
N PHE A 626 -8.96 9.74 -10.15
CA PHE A 626 -7.89 8.76 -10.36
C PHE A 626 -8.35 7.56 -11.19
N PRO A 627 -7.45 6.97 -12.01
CA PRO A 627 -7.71 5.71 -12.72
C PRO A 627 -8.19 4.63 -11.77
N ASP A 628 -9.04 3.74 -12.29
CA ASP A 628 -9.59 2.59 -11.57
C ASP A 628 -10.32 2.91 -10.27
N ARG A 629 -10.61 4.19 -9.98
CA ARG A 629 -11.17 4.66 -8.69
C ARG A 629 -10.25 4.36 -7.50
N ARG A 630 -8.94 4.27 -7.75
CA ARG A 630 -7.91 4.02 -6.74
C ARG A 630 -7.32 5.33 -6.23
N LEU A 631 -7.45 5.59 -4.93
CA LEU A 631 -6.70 6.68 -4.30
C LEU A 631 -5.23 6.25 -4.17
N PRO A 632 -4.27 7.05 -4.69
CA PRO A 632 -2.85 6.77 -4.49
C PRO A 632 -2.43 7.12 -3.07
N GLU A 633 -1.21 6.73 -2.71
CA GLU A 633 -0.54 7.08 -1.45
C GLU A 633 -0.71 8.56 -1.05
N LEU A 634 -0.46 9.46 -2.02
CA LEU A 634 -0.60 10.91 -1.87
C LEU A 634 -0.84 11.57 -3.22
N PHE A 635 -1.33 12.80 -3.19
CA PHE A 635 -1.50 13.63 -4.38
C PHE A 635 -1.37 15.13 -4.09
N CYS A 636 -1.12 15.90 -5.12
CA CYS A 636 -0.96 17.34 -5.03
C CYS A 636 -2.30 18.01 -5.33
N GLY A 637 -2.85 18.77 -4.38
CA GLY A 637 -3.95 19.68 -4.66
C GLY A 637 -3.42 21.08 -4.89
N THR A 638 -3.60 21.74 -6.03
CA THR A 638 -3.23 23.17 -6.16
C THR A 638 -4.46 24.04 -5.97
N SER A 639 -4.33 25.09 -5.15
CA SER A 639 -5.44 26.00 -4.81
C SER A 639 -5.76 27.02 -5.91
N GLU A 640 -4.81 27.30 -6.81
CA GLU A 640 -4.96 28.33 -7.84
C GLU A 640 -5.87 27.89 -9.00
N GLU A 641 -5.98 26.58 -9.24
CA GLU A 641 -6.74 26.05 -10.39
C GLU A 641 -7.74 24.93 -10.05
N ASN A 642 -7.83 24.50 -8.78
CA ASN A 642 -8.52 23.27 -8.40
C ASN A 642 -8.07 22.08 -9.28
N THR A 643 -6.77 22.02 -9.56
CA THR A 643 -6.14 20.99 -10.36
C THR A 643 -5.58 19.92 -9.43
N LEU A 644 -5.99 18.68 -9.68
CA LEU A 644 -5.45 17.49 -9.03
C LEU A 644 -4.24 17.04 -9.85
N VAL A 645 -3.07 17.01 -9.23
CA VAL A 645 -1.83 16.57 -9.88
C VAL A 645 -1.34 15.28 -9.23
N ARG A 646 -1.01 14.29 -10.06
CA ARG A 646 -0.45 13.01 -9.59
C ARG A 646 0.94 13.23 -9.01
N TYR A 647 1.22 12.56 -7.91
CA TYR A 647 2.58 12.52 -7.37
C TYR A 647 3.37 11.40 -8.07
N PRO A 648 4.48 11.70 -8.79
CA PRO A 648 5.09 10.76 -9.74
C PRO A 648 5.52 9.40 -9.17
N VAL A 649 5.92 9.35 -7.89
CA VAL A 649 6.45 8.12 -7.26
C VAL A 649 5.50 7.56 -6.20
N ALA A 650 4.25 8.03 -6.12
CA ALA A 650 3.27 7.52 -5.18
C ALA A 650 2.94 6.06 -5.45
N CYS A 651 2.88 5.24 -4.40
CA CYS A 651 2.36 3.88 -4.53
C CYS A 651 0.87 3.89 -4.89
N SER A 652 0.48 2.97 -5.77
CA SER A 652 -0.90 2.82 -6.24
C SER A 652 -1.09 1.38 -6.77
N PRO A 653 -1.49 0.41 -5.93
CA PRO A 653 -2.14 0.60 -4.64
C PRO A 653 -1.21 0.89 -3.46
N GLN A 654 -1.77 1.55 -2.44
CA GLN A 654 -1.16 1.75 -1.13
C GLN A 654 -2.21 1.40 -0.06
N ALA A 655 -1.79 0.69 1.00
CA ALA A 655 -2.65 0.11 2.01
C ALA A 655 -3.45 1.12 2.86
N TRP A 656 -2.80 2.09 3.51
CA TRP A 656 -3.52 3.11 4.30
C TRP A 656 -4.41 4.00 3.43
N ALA A 657 -4.07 4.21 2.16
CA ALA A 657 -4.87 5.01 1.23
C ALA A 657 -6.11 4.23 0.80
N ALA A 658 -5.97 2.91 0.61
CA ALA A 658 -7.07 2.00 0.35
C ALA A 658 -8.00 1.85 1.58
N ALA A 659 -7.48 1.91 2.81
CA ALA A 659 -8.29 1.80 4.02
C ALA A 659 -9.02 3.12 4.41
N ALA A 660 -8.44 4.27 4.09
CA ALA A 660 -8.96 5.60 4.44
C ALA A 660 -10.46 5.82 4.15
N PRO A 661 -11.04 5.41 3.01
CA PRO A 661 -12.46 5.62 2.72
C PRO A 661 -13.39 4.98 3.76
N PHE A 662 -13.01 3.85 4.36
CA PHE A 662 -13.83 3.18 5.37
C PHE A 662 -13.88 4.00 6.67
N LEU A 663 -12.73 4.44 7.19
CA LEU A 663 -12.71 5.28 8.39
C LEU A 663 -13.39 6.63 8.18
N LEU A 664 -13.20 7.22 6.99
CA LEU A 664 -13.84 8.48 6.61
C LEU A 664 -15.37 8.34 6.61
N LEU A 665 -15.89 7.28 5.99
CA LEU A 665 -17.31 6.94 5.99
C LEU A 665 -17.84 6.67 7.41
N GLN A 666 -17.10 5.88 8.19
CA GLN A 666 -17.44 5.59 9.58
C GLN A 666 -17.57 6.88 10.41
N SER A 667 -16.67 7.85 10.17
CA SER A 667 -16.59 9.10 10.92
C SER A 667 -17.78 10.01 10.66
N VAL A 668 -18.15 10.24 9.40
CA VAL A 668 -19.31 11.10 9.06
C VAL A 668 -20.65 10.48 9.44
N LEU A 669 -20.74 9.15 9.40
CA LEU A 669 -21.96 8.43 9.81
C LEU A 669 -22.04 8.24 11.33
N GLY A 670 -21.02 8.65 12.10
CA GLY A 670 -21.03 8.56 13.55
C GLY A 670 -21.11 7.14 14.09
N ILE A 671 -20.52 6.16 13.39
CA ILE A 671 -20.64 4.74 13.74
C ILE A 671 -19.59 4.37 14.80
N HIS A 672 -20.07 3.89 15.95
CA HIS A 672 -19.25 3.38 17.05
C HIS A 672 -19.67 1.96 17.42
N VAL A 673 -18.72 1.03 17.35
CA VAL A 673 -18.93 -0.39 17.66
C VAL A 673 -18.40 -0.70 19.06
N ASP A 674 -19.20 -1.41 19.84
CA ASP A 674 -18.82 -2.02 21.12
C ASP A 674 -19.21 -3.50 21.10
N GLY A 675 -18.40 -4.29 20.39
CA GLY A 675 -18.55 -5.72 20.23
C GLY A 675 -18.45 -6.51 21.53
N VAL A 676 -17.63 -6.03 22.49
CA VAL A 676 -17.52 -6.61 23.85
C VAL A 676 -18.89 -6.69 24.51
N ASN A 677 -19.67 -5.60 24.44
CA ASN A 677 -21.01 -5.54 25.03
C ASN A 677 -22.16 -5.85 24.07
N GLN A 678 -21.85 -6.27 22.83
CA GLN A 678 -22.84 -6.47 21.75
C GLN A 678 -23.72 -5.22 21.52
N ARG A 679 -23.07 -4.07 21.33
CA ARG A 679 -23.72 -2.77 21.08
C ARG A 679 -23.13 -2.07 19.86
N ILE A 680 -24.00 -1.34 19.17
CA ILE A 680 -23.61 -0.37 18.14
C ILE A 680 -24.32 0.95 18.44
N PHE A 681 -23.56 2.05 18.38
CA PHE A 681 -24.05 3.41 18.57
C PHE A 681 -23.87 4.17 17.27
N ILE A 682 -24.90 4.91 16.88
CA ILE A 682 -24.89 5.84 15.76
C ILE A 682 -25.12 7.23 16.33
N ARG A 683 -24.07 8.05 16.37
CA ARG A 683 -24.05 9.34 17.06
C ARG A 683 -24.00 10.50 16.09
N ASN A 684 -24.99 11.39 16.15
CA ASN A 684 -25.10 12.57 15.27
C ASN A 684 -24.78 12.25 13.79
N PRO A 685 -25.40 11.22 13.19
CA PRO A 685 -25.04 10.80 11.84
C PRO A 685 -25.30 11.92 10.84
N LYS A 686 -24.28 12.29 10.06
CA LYS A 686 -24.42 13.24 8.95
C LYS A 686 -24.23 12.51 7.63
N MET A 687 -25.19 12.70 6.74
CA MET A 687 -25.02 12.26 5.36
C MET A 687 -24.25 13.34 4.58
N PRO A 688 -23.08 13.05 3.98
CA PRO A 688 -22.38 13.98 3.08
C PRO A 688 -23.22 14.29 1.84
N SER A 689 -23.19 15.53 1.35
CA SER A 689 -23.93 15.97 0.16
C SER A 689 -23.66 15.15 -1.10
N ALA A 690 -22.48 14.54 -1.21
CA ALA A 690 -22.12 13.63 -2.30
C ALA A 690 -23.02 12.38 -2.38
N MET A 691 -23.75 12.01 -1.32
CA MET A 691 -24.67 10.87 -1.32
C MET A 691 -25.95 11.16 -0.54
N SER A 692 -27.02 10.42 -0.83
CA SER A 692 -28.28 10.52 -0.08
C SER A 692 -28.67 9.22 0.62
N ARG A 693 -28.04 8.09 0.26
CA ARG A 693 -28.25 6.79 0.88
C ARG A 693 -26.98 5.95 0.86
N VAL A 694 -26.72 5.25 1.97
CA VAL A 694 -25.72 4.18 2.07
C VAL A 694 -26.29 2.99 2.82
N GLU A 695 -25.99 1.79 2.35
CA GLU A 695 -26.21 0.53 3.03
C GLU A 695 -24.87 -0.09 3.38
N ILE A 696 -24.77 -0.52 4.63
CA ILE A 696 -23.60 -1.20 5.17
C ILE A 696 -24.08 -2.60 5.55
N GLU A 697 -23.72 -3.60 4.77
CA GLU A 697 -24.16 -4.97 4.94
C GLU A 697 -23.11 -5.78 5.67
N ARG A 698 -23.56 -6.62 6.63
CA ARG A 698 -22.72 -7.60 7.34
C ARG A 698 -21.59 -6.98 8.18
N LEU A 699 -21.78 -5.75 8.67
CA LEU A 699 -20.86 -5.07 9.58
C LEU A 699 -20.66 -5.89 10.85
N ARG A 700 -19.41 -6.21 11.19
CA ARG A 700 -19.09 -7.02 12.37
C ARG A 700 -19.23 -6.21 13.67
N VAL A 701 -19.96 -6.76 14.62
CA VAL A 701 -20.12 -6.25 15.99
C VAL A 701 -19.96 -7.41 16.97
N GLY A 702 -18.74 -7.62 17.43
CA GLY A 702 -18.34 -8.78 18.20
C GLY A 702 -18.65 -10.10 17.50
N ARG A 703 -19.53 -10.92 18.11
CA ARG A 703 -19.99 -12.21 17.58
C ARG A 703 -21.20 -12.12 16.64
N SER A 704 -21.55 -10.92 16.18
CA SER A 704 -22.72 -10.66 15.34
C SER A 704 -22.32 -9.87 14.09
N ARG A 705 -23.16 -9.96 13.07
CA ARG A 705 -23.10 -9.11 11.88
C ARG A 705 -24.42 -8.38 11.72
N VAL A 706 -24.37 -7.09 11.44
CA VAL A 706 -25.57 -6.24 11.25
C VAL A 706 -25.54 -5.57 9.89
N SER A 707 -26.71 -5.47 9.27
CA SER A 707 -26.91 -4.69 8.05
C SER A 707 -27.72 -3.43 8.39
N LEU A 708 -27.20 -2.27 8.00
CA LEU A 708 -27.77 -0.95 8.27
C LEU A 708 -28.03 -0.21 6.96
N ARG A 709 -29.09 0.60 6.92
CA ARG A 709 -29.34 1.59 5.87
C ARG A 709 -29.39 2.96 6.51
N LEU A 710 -28.59 3.88 6.01
CA LEU A 710 -28.62 5.29 6.38
C LEU A 710 -29.11 6.11 5.19
N ARG A 711 -30.05 7.03 5.40
CA ARG A 711 -30.61 7.86 4.33
C ARG A 711 -30.92 9.28 4.78
N ARG A 712 -30.68 10.26 3.90
CA ARG A 712 -31.07 11.65 4.13
C ARG A 712 -32.58 11.81 3.98
N VAL A 713 -33.22 12.41 4.96
CA VAL A 713 -34.63 12.84 4.90
C VAL A 713 -34.69 14.29 5.39
N GLY A 714 -34.85 15.22 4.43
CA GLY A 714 -34.72 16.65 4.72
C GLY A 714 -33.31 16.98 5.23
N LYS A 715 -33.23 17.54 6.44
CA LYS A 715 -31.95 17.89 7.10
C LYS A 715 -31.41 16.78 8.00
N HIS A 716 -32.15 15.69 8.21
CA HIS A 716 -31.80 14.62 9.13
C HIS A 716 -31.31 13.37 8.41
N CYS A 717 -30.55 12.54 9.12
CA CYS A 717 -30.16 11.20 8.68
C CYS A 717 -30.98 10.15 9.42
N HIS A 718 -31.74 9.35 8.68
CA HIS A 718 -32.49 8.21 9.22
C HIS A 718 -31.64 6.95 9.15
N VAL A 719 -31.74 6.10 10.18
CA VAL A 719 -31.03 4.84 10.30
C VAL A 719 -32.03 3.70 10.44
N ASP A 720 -32.02 2.77 9.48
CA ASP A 720 -32.84 1.57 9.48
C ASP A 720 -31.94 0.35 9.72
N ARG A 721 -32.30 -0.51 10.69
CA ARG A 721 -31.64 -1.81 10.88
C ARG A 721 -32.31 -2.85 9.98
N LEU A 722 -31.60 -3.32 8.97
CA LEU A 722 -32.12 -4.22 7.94
C LEU A 722 -32.10 -5.68 8.38
N ASP A 723 -30.98 -6.14 8.93
CA ASP A 723 -30.77 -7.55 9.30
C ASP A 723 -29.74 -7.67 10.43
N VAL A 724 -29.81 -8.76 11.19
CA VAL A 724 -28.83 -9.15 12.23
C VAL A 724 -28.65 -10.66 12.24
N VAL A 725 -27.41 -11.11 12.08
CA VAL A 725 -27.02 -12.52 12.16
C VAL A 725 -26.05 -12.71 13.34
N GLY A 726 -26.26 -13.72 14.17
CA GLY A 726 -25.38 -14.04 15.30
C GLY A 726 -26.02 -13.78 16.67
N ALA A 727 -25.21 -13.30 17.62
CA ALA A 727 -25.67 -13.06 18.99
C ALA A 727 -26.66 -11.87 19.09
N PRO A 728 -27.44 -11.77 20.18
CA PRO A 728 -28.35 -10.63 20.37
C PRO A 728 -27.60 -9.29 20.39
N LEU A 729 -27.97 -8.39 19.48
CA LEU A 729 -27.34 -7.08 19.29
C LEU A 729 -28.28 -5.93 19.70
N ARG A 730 -27.75 -4.96 20.47
CA ARG A 730 -28.46 -3.71 20.80
C ARG A 730 -27.97 -2.56 19.91
N THR A 731 -28.91 -1.83 19.32
CA THR A 731 -28.64 -0.69 18.44
C THR A 731 -29.15 0.58 19.11
N PHE A 732 -28.28 1.58 19.25
CA PHE A 732 -28.58 2.89 19.81
C PHE A 732 -28.36 3.97 18.75
N VAL A 733 -29.33 4.85 18.58
CA VAL A 733 -29.24 5.99 17.67
C VAL A 733 -29.42 7.26 18.51
N GLU A 734 -28.36 8.05 18.60
CA GLU A 734 -28.32 9.32 19.31
C GLU A 734 -28.27 10.43 18.25
N VAL A 735 -29.28 11.29 18.23
CA VAL A 735 -29.39 12.44 17.33
C VAL A 735 -29.47 13.68 18.21
N GLU A 736 -28.49 14.58 18.08
CA GLU A 736 -28.53 15.91 18.70
C GLU A 736 -29.05 16.98 17.73
#